data_AF-A0A948JJ17-F1
#
_entry.id   AF-A0A948JJ17-F1
#
_cell.length_a   1.000
_cell.length_b   1.000
_cell.length_c   1.000
_cell.angle_alpha   90.00
_cell.angle_beta   90.00
_cell.angle_gamma   90.00
#
_symmetry.space_group_name_H-M   'P 1'
#
loop_
_entity.id
_entity.type
_entity.pdbx_description
1 polymer ?
#
loop_
_entity_poly.entity_id
_entity_poly.type
_entity_poly.pdbx_seq_one_letter_code
_entity_poly.pdbx_strand_id
1 'polypeptide(L)'
;MKTLQQRQLLCAMAAAIAVLTGCDGGKDPDVNNAPTPVSTSAELSASAVKGTLSGATVSVSALNGTAVNSIAAQTDSNGTAVTTLTSAAGYAFSGVHRLTVTTTADSSMLCDLSLCGETALGADVGAETLGTLALSNLFWLKAPLGTTADGTADATVQVNALTTFASQLLEAAIAGGRNVSALATLEPAQLEYSAQLLRILGVDMPAINLMQQPLQSADSAENFAQSSNQLVRLSFVNAAFAHISAEATLADSFAAAAAQVALAAQGDEMAATTLRQQLLDALQGHPVLAELGLTPDGIIDIGLPLVLADNSSGPIRQYTTAAYLAGAQISYRGAISDSESGEYAFDGSVDSKWLDNTAVPTAEAPAWLTLQFAQPQAVSVLSITSANDAPDRDPENFNLQASNDGESWFTLGQWAGVSFDQRLAAQDFAFNNSLPYSYYRLNVTKNKADTNLMQLAEVQLFGPVYPDQVQQGGSISARGAIGDAERAEMAFDGLLTTKWLDNTAVPTAEQPSWVQLQFSAAKAVSSLALSSANDAPERDPENFSLQASNDGVSWLTLGEWAGESFDSRGQRRLFSTNNSLAYLYYRLNISKNKGDNSLMQIAEIELIGPAVPALNHALAATAVTSSGAISDAEAADYAFDGDSQTKWLDNTAVPTPEAPAWASVALAQPQAVNMLALISANDAPERDPENVSLLASNDGEYWVSLGQWAGISFSQRAERQSFAVANALGYQHYRLNISKNKGDNSLMQVAEIELIGPQVQAQDHSDTAAAQVSARAAISDSEAGTMVFDNDPATKWLDNGGVPSVDAPSWLEISLPQPVIVNTFAMTSANDAPERDPENFRLLGSNDGENWHALADWAGESFAARAERRSFSLLNGRSFSHYRIEISKNKGDNSLMQVAEFELIGPEL
;
A
#
# COMPACT_ATOMS: atom_id res chain seq x y z
N MET A 1 11.15 30.92 38.55
CA MET A 1 11.62 29.64 39.13
C MET A 1 11.17 28.54 38.16
N LYS A 2 12.03 27.96 37.32
CA LYS A 2 13.08 27.01 37.69
C LYS A 2 14.35 27.22 36.85
N THR A 3 15.28 27.98 37.41
CA THR A 3 16.70 27.97 37.08
C THR A 3 17.36 26.88 37.94
N LEU A 4 17.34 25.62 37.50
CA LEU A 4 18.10 24.51 38.11
C LEU A 4 17.95 23.25 37.23
N GLN A 5 18.66 23.19 36.10
CA GLN A 5 19.03 21.93 35.41
C GLN A 5 20.03 22.10 34.25
N GLN A 6 20.33 23.33 33.81
CA GLN A 6 21.29 23.59 32.72
C GLN A 6 22.78 23.35 33.05
N ARG A 7 23.16 23.16 34.33
CA ARG A 7 24.57 23.01 34.72
C ARG A 7 25.11 21.57 34.69
N GLN A 8 24.25 20.55 34.56
CA GLN A 8 24.71 19.15 34.48
C GLN A 8 24.92 18.66 33.03
N LEU A 9 24.28 19.27 32.03
CA LEU A 9 24.47 18.90 30.62
C LEU A 9 25.79 19.42 30.01
N LEU A 10 26.26 20.60 30.45
CA LEU A 10 27.50 21.20 29.94
C LEU A 10 28.78 20.47 30.39
N CYS A 11 28.75 19.76 31.53
CA CYS A 11 29.90 18.93 31.97
C CYS A 11 29.95 17.56 31.29
N ALA A 12 28.82 17.02 30.84
CA ALA A 12 28.79 15.72 30.14
C ALA A 12 29.22 15.84 28.66
N MET A 13 28.88 16.94 27.98
CA MET A 13 29.33 17.18 26.60
C MET A 13 30.83 17.52 26.50
N ALA A 14 31.42 18.16 27.51
CA ALA A 14 32.86 18.43 27.52
C ALA A 14 33.71 17.15 27.70
N ALA A 15 33.15 16.08 28.27
CA ALA A 15 33.84 14.80 28.45
C ALA A 15 33.76 13.89 27.21
N ALA A 16 32.72 14.03 26.37
CA ALA A 16 32.55 13.20 25.17
C ALA A 16 33.40 13.67 23.98
N ILE A 17 33.78 14.95 23.92
CA ILE A 17 34.61 15.51 22.84
C ILE A 17 36.11 15.16 23.02
N ALA A 18 36.53 14.69 24.19
CA ALA A 18 37.92 14.31 24.46
C ALA A 18 38.31 12.89 23.98
N VAL A 19 37.37 12.08 23.46
CA VAL A 19 37.62 10.67 23.11
C VAL A 19 37.80 10.42 21.60
N LEU A 20 37.68 11.46 20.75
CA LEU A 20 37.73 11.31 19.28
C LEU A 20 38.92 12.03 18.62
N THR A 21 40.07 12.12 19.31
CA THR A 21 41.32 12.57 18.68
C THR A 21 42.33 11.42 18.59
N GLY A 22 42.66 11.03 17.36
CA GLY A 22 43.94 10.43 16.99
C GLY A 22 44.19 8.97 17.40
N CYS A 23 43.71 8.03 16.56
CA CYS A 23 44.52 6.84 16.30
C CYS A 23 45.68 7.25 15.39
N ASP A 24 46.78 7.72 15.96
CA ASP A 24 48.09 7.68 15.33
C ASP A 24 49.07 7.01 16.30
N GLY A 25 49.90 6.11 15.80
CA GLY A 25 50.65 5.11 16.56
C GLY A 25 51.83 5.64 17.40
N GLY A 26 51.77 6.88 17.90
CA GLY A 26 52.79 7.54 18.72
C GLY A 26 52.31 7.81 20.15
N LYS A 27 53.20 7.67 21.13
CA LYS A 27 52.90 7.74 22.58
C LYS A 27 52.60 9.14 23.16
N ASP A 28 52.37 10.16 22.33
CA ASP A 28 51.92 11.50 22.79
C ASP A 28 51.04 12.15 21.71
N PRO A 29 49.77 12.50 22.00
CA PRO A 29 48.92 13.24 21.07
C PRO A 29 49.42 14.70 20.93
N ASP A 30 49.84 15.08 19.72
CA ASP A 30 50.20 16.47 19.40
C ASP A 30 48.93 17.31 19.22
N VAL A 31 48.70 18.25 20.13
CA VAL A 31 47.55 19.17 20.11
C VAL A 31 47.54 20.10 18.89
N ASN A 32 48.64 20.19 18.14
CA ASN A 32 48.74 20.96 16.92
C ASN A 32 48.40 20.14 15.66
N ASN A 33 48.09 18.85 15.79
CA ASN A 33 47.79 17.93 14.68
C ASN A 33 46.34 17.44 14.68
N ALA A 34 45.40 18.25 15.18
CA ALA A 34 43.97 17.98 15.06
C ALA A 34 43.50 18.26 13.62
N PRO A 35 42.76 17.35 12.96
CA PRO A 35 42.22 17.62 11.62
C PRO A 35 41.34 18.86 11.67
N THR A 36 41.65 19.85 10.84
CA THR A 36 40.81 21.04 10.66
C THR A 36 39.43 20.58 10.21
N PRO A 37 38.34 20.93 10.94
CA PRO A 37 36.99 20.58 10.52
C PRO A 37 36.74 21.13 9.11
N VAL A 38 36.31 20.26 8.19
CA VAL A 38 35.98 20.66 6.81
C VAL A 38 34.55 21.19 6.74
N SER A 39 34.32 22.20 5.91
CA SER A 39 32.97 22.63 5.54
C SER A 39 32.35 21.61 4.60
N THR A 40 31.02 21.42 4.68
CA THR A 40 30.26 20.64 3.72
C THR A 40 29.64 21.60 2.71
N SER A 41 29.67 21.27 1.43
CA SER A 41 28.98 22.01 0.38
C SER A 41 28.05 21.11 -0.44
N ALA A 42 26.98 21.69 -0.96
CA ALA A 42 26.08 21.03 -1.92
C ALA A 42 25.71 22.00 -3.06
N GLU A 43 25.63 21.51 -4.28
CA GLU A 43 25.27 22.27 -5.48
C GLU A 43 23.82 21.98 -5.89
N LEU A 44 23.06 23.02 -6.21
CA LEU A 44 21.65 22.91 -6.56
C LEU A 44 21.40 23.50 -7.93
N SER A 45 20.63 22.77 -8.73
CA SER A 45 20.01 23.28 -9.96
C SER A 45 18.55 23.61 -9.68
N ALA A 46 18.14 24.86 -9.91
CA ALA A 46 16.80 25.34 -9.67
C ALA A 46 16.16 25.83 -10.97
N SER A 47 14.85 25.64 -11.12
CA SER A 47 14.08 26.24 -12.23
C SER A 47 12.74 26.77 -11.73
N ALA A 48 12.31 27.93 -12.20
CA ALA A 48 11.01 28.52 -11.88
C ALA A 48 10.09 28.52 -13.11
N VAL A 49 9.00 27.75 -13.04
CA VAL A 49 8.06 27.57 -14.16
C VAL A 49 6.67 28.06 -13.75
N LYS A 50 6.41 29.33 -14.07
CA LYS A 50 5.11 30.02 -14.00
C LYS A 50 5.17 31.00 -15.17
N GLY A 51 5.14 30.48 -16.39
CA GLY A 51 5.92 31.06 -17.48
C GLY A 51 7.43 31.01 -17.20
N THR A 52 8.26 31.32 -18.19
CA THR A 52 9.71 31.39 -17.99
C THR A 52 10.03 32.62 -17.12
N LEU A 53 10.30 32.42 -15.82
CA LEU A 53 10.51 33.51 -14.85
C LEU A 53 12.01 33.88 -14.74
N SER A 54 12.39 35.04 -15.26
CA SER A 54 13.77 35.53 -15.26
C SER A 54 14.01 36.61 -14.19
N GLY A 55 15.25 36.77 -13.75
CA GLY A 55 15.66 37.84 -12.82
C GLY A 55 15.13 37.71 -11.39
N ALA A 56 14.64 36.54 -10.99
CA ALA A 56 14.12 36.27 -9.65
C ALA A 56 15.21 35.68 -8.74
N THR A 57 15.22 36.04 -7.45
CA THR A 57 16.26 35.60 -6.50
C THR A 57 15.94 34.22 -5.93
N VAL A 58 16.95 33.34 -5.86
CA VAL A 58 16.84 32.01 -5.26
C VAL A 58 17.37 32.02 -3.83
N SER A 59 16.60 31.42 -2.92
CA SER A 59 16.98 31.21 -1.52
C SER A 59 16.65 29.78 -1.07
N VAL A 60 17.44 29.24 -0.15
CA VAL A 60 17.23 27.89 0.41
C VAL A 60 17.32 27.94 1.93
N SER A 61 16.41 27.25 2.60
CA SER A 61 16.38 27.14 4.06
C SER A 61 16.18 25.69 4.49
N ALA A 62 16.88 25.24 5.54
CA ALA A 62 16.64 23.94 6.13
C ALA A 62 15.41 23.98 7.03
N LEU A 63 14.50 23.02 6.88
CA LEU A 63 13.23 23.02 7.60
C LEU A 63 13.40 22.68 9.09
N ASN A 64 14.49 22.00 9.44
CA ASN A 64 14.91 21.73 10.82
C ASN A 64 15.63 22.91 11.49
N GLY A 65 15.76 24.07 10.83
CA GLY A 65 16.42 25.26 11.35
C GLY A 65 17.95 25.23 11.31
N THR A 66 18.56 24.24 10.65
CA THR A 66 20.01 24.21 10.43
C THR A 66 20.44 25.43 9.61
N ALA A 67 21.46 26.15 10.07
CA ALA A 67 21.99 27.29 9.34
C ALA A 67 22.73 26.83 8.08
N VAL A 68 22.30 27.30 6.91
CA VAL A 68 22.93 27.04 5.62
C VAL A 68 23.21 28.37 4.94
N ASN A 69 24.42 28.57 4.43
CA ASN A 69 24.79 29.76 3.67
C ASN A 69 24.70 29.45 2.17
N SER A 70 23.91 30.20 1.42
CA SER A 70 23.82 30.08 -0.04
C SER A 70 24.59 31.19 -0.74
N ILE A 71 25.20 30.89 -1.88
CA ILE A 71 25.65 31.91 -2.82
C ILE A 71 24.42 32.53 -3.48
N ALA A 72 24.34 33.87 -3.50
CA ALA A 72 23.24 34.56 -4.15
C ALA A 72 23.15 34.16 -5.62
N ALA A 73 21.99 33.66 -6.04
CA ALA A 73 21.71 33.24 -7.40
C ALA A 73 20.40 33.87 -7.88
N GLN A 74 20.33 34.18 -9.17
CA GLN A 74 19.13 34.66 -9.84
C GLN A 74 18.79 33.77 -11.03
N THR A 75 17.50 33.67 -11.36
CA THR A 75 17.06 32.93 -12.55
C THR A 75 17.50 33.65 -13.83
N ASP A 76 17.99 32.86 -14.79
CA ASP A 76 18.38 33.32 -16.11
C ASP A 76 17.17 33.48 -17.05
N SER A 77 17.43 33.76 -18.33
CA SER A 77 16.37 33.90 -19.35
C SER A 77 15.60 32.59 -19.64
N ASN A 78 16.10 31.44 -19.19
CA ASN A 78 15.41 30.15 -19.28
C ASN A 78 14.69 29.81 -17.96
N GLY A 79 14.67 30.73 -17.01
CA GLY A 79 14.08 30.51 -15.68
C GLY A 79 14.92 29.59 -14.79
N THR A 80 16.18 29.34 -15.13
CA THR A 80 17.07 28.41 -14.41
C THR A 80 18.12 29.16 -13.58
N ALA A 81 18.57 28.55 -12.49
CA ALA A 81 19.61 29.09 -11.62
C ALA A 81 20.43 27.95 -11.00
N VAL A 82 21.73 28.20 -10.78
CA VAL A 82 22.59 27.29 -10.03
C VAL A 82 23.07 28.02 -8.78
N THR A 83 23.01 27.36 -7.63
CA THR A 83 23.53 27.89 -6.36
C THR A 83 24.29 26.83 -5.59
N THR A 84 25.29 27.25 -4.82
CA THR A 84 26.04 26.38 -3.91
C THR A 84 25.68 26.74 -2.47
N LEU A 85 25.35 25.71 -1.69
CA LEU A 85 25.10 25.77 -0.26
C LEU A 85 26.35 25.36 0.50
N THR A 86 26.65 26.04 1.59
CA THR A 86 27.79 25.75 2.46
C THR A 86 27.40 25.77 3.93
N SER A 87 27.88 24.79 4.69
CA SER A 87 27.72 24.72 6.14
C SER A 87 28.92 25.31 6.89
N ALA A 88 28.73 25.58 8.18
CA ALA A 88 29.86 25.78 9.09
C ALA A 88 30.74 24.51 9.16
N ALA A 89 32.03 24.71 9.40
CA ALA A 89 33.00 23.63 9.49
C ALA A 89 32.59 22.55 10.53
N GLY A 90 32.57 21.28 10.12
CA GLY A 90 32.19 20.15 10.97
C GLY A 90 30.70 19.77 10.97
N TYR A 91 29.84 20.41 10.15
CA TYR A 91 28.40 20.14 10.10
C TYR A 91 27.96 19.52 8.77
N ALA A 92 27.18 18.45 8.84
CA ALA A 92 26.36 17.93 7.74
C ALA A 92 24.97 18.61 7.77
N PHE A 93 24.30 18.66 6.64
CA PHE A 93 22.95 19.24 6.52
C PHE A 93 22.07 18.40 5.59
N SER A 94 22.15 17.07 5.70
CA SER A 94 21.19 16.20 5.01
C SER A 94 19.81 16.33 5.66
N GLY A 95 18.76 16.48 4.85
CA GLY A 95 17.40 16.61 5.35
C GLY A 95 16.46 17.37 4.43
N VAL A 96 15.28 17.72 4.96
CA VAL A 96 14.26 18.49 4.23
C VAL A 96 14.64 19.96 4.16
N HIS A 97 14.64 20.49 2.94
CA HIS A 97 14.91 21.88 2.64
C HIS A 97 13.74 22.49 1.87
N ARG A 98 13.55 23.79 2.05
CA ARG A 98 12.68 24.62 1.22
C ARG A 98 13.53 25.45 0.29
N LEU A 99 13.30 25.31 -1.01
CA LEU A 99 13.77 26.26 -2.02
C LEU A 99 12.69 27.29 -2.27
N THR A 100 13.05 28.56 -2.34
CA THR A 100 12.13 29.68 -2.62
C THR A 100 12.72 30.59 -3.68
N VAL A 101 11.94 30.87 -4.73
CA VAL A 101 12.26 31.84 -5.77
C VAL A 101 11.34 33.06 -5.61
N THR A 102 11.93 34.24 -5.48
CA THR A 102 11.20 35.49 -5.21
C THR A 102 11.47 36.54 -6.29
N THR A 103 10.41 37.12 -6.84
CA THR A 103 10.52 38.19 -7.84
C THR A 103 11.14 39.45 -7.25
N THR A 104 11.85 40.19 -8.10
CA THR A 104 12.55 41.44 -7.79
C THR A 104 12.10 42.54 -8.77
N ALA A 105 12.63 43.75 -8.61
CA ALA A 105 12.36 44.85 -9.55
C ALA A 105 12.88 44.57 -10.98
N ASP A 106 13.81 43.62 -11.13
CA ASP A 106 14.40 43.23 -12.42
C ASP A 106 13.75 41.95 -12.99
N SER A 107 12.72 41.39 -12.34
CA SER A 107 12.09 40.16 -12.80
C SER A 107 11.14 40.37 -13.97
N SER A 108 11.12 39.42 -14.90
CA SER A 108 10.11 39.29 -15.94
C SER A 108 9.61 37.85 -16.04
N MET A 109 8.39 37.67 -16.55
CA MET A 109 7.77 36.37 -16.74
C MET A 109 7.20 36.28 -18.14
N LEU A 110 7.59 35.26 -18.90
CA LEU A 110 6.95 35.00 -20.19
C LEU A 110 5.49 34.57 -19.96
N CYS A 111 4.51 35.24 -20.55
CA CYS A 111 3.12 34.89 -20.34
C CYS A 111 2.80 33.50 -20.93
N ASP A 112 2.34 32.58 -20.08
CA ASP A 112 1.99 31.20 -20.41
C ASP A 112 0.47 30.93 -20.42
N LEU A 113 -0.32 32.00 -20.41
CA LEU A 113 -1.79 31.99 -20.51
C LEU A 113 -2.23 32.87 -21.69
N SER A 114 -3.47 32.71 -22.18
CA SER A 114 -4.02 33.55 -23.26
C SER A 114 -3.79 35.05 -23.01
N LEU A 115 -3.99 35.46 -21.74
CA LEU A 115 -3.74 36.80 -21.23
C LEU A 115 -3.26 36.72 -19.78
N CYS A 116 -2.10 37.30 -19.49
CA CYS A 116 -1.57 37.51 -18.13
C CYS A 116 -1.80 38.98 -17.76
N GLY A 117 -3.01 39.30 -17.30
CA GLY A 117 -3.49 40.68 -17.22
C GLY A 117 -3.78 41.26 -18.61
N GLU A 118 -3.08 42.32 -19.00
CA GLU A 118 -3.17 42.88 -20.36
C GLU A 118 -2.11 42.32 -21.33
N THR A 119 -1.22 41.44 -20.84
CA THR A 119 -0.10 40.89 -21.60
C THR A 119 -0.53 39.64 -22.36
N ALA A 120 -0.34 39.62 -23.68
CA ALA A 120 -0.65 38.47 -24.52
C ALA A 120 0.30 37.28 -24.28
N LEU A 121 -0.19 36.07 -24.56
CA LEU A 121 0.61 34.83 -24.60
C LEU A 121 1.96 35.04 -25.31
N GLY A 122 3.04 34.58 -24.68
CA GLY A 122 4.40 34.67 -25.23
C GLY A 122 5.06 36.05 -25.14
N ALA A 123 4.43 37.04 -24.51
CA ALA A 123 5.04 38.34 -24.21
C ALA A 123 5.48 38.46 -22.73
N ASP A 124 6.43 39.34 -22.45
CA ASP A 124 6.98 39.55 -21.11
C ASP A 124 6.00 40.34 -20.20
N VAL A 125 5.66 39.75 -19.07
CA VAL A 125 4.98 40.40 -17.94
C VAL A 125 6.04 41.03 -17.04
N GLY A 126 5.95 42.35 -16.84
CA GLY A 126 6.93 43.13 -16.06
C GLY A 126 6.76 43.03 -14.55
N ALA A 127 7.83 43.37 -13.82
CA ALA A 127 7.92 43.28 -12.35
C ALA A 127 6.77 43.97 -11.58
N GLU A 128 6.25 45.11 -12.06
CA GLU A 128 5.13 45.81 -11.41
C GLU A 128 3.87 44.95 -11.40
N THR A 129 3.56 44.27 -12.51
CA THR A 129 2.40 43.37 -12.63
C THR A 129 2.61 42.07 -11.88
N LEU A 130 3.86 41.59 -11.76
CA LEU A 130 4.19 40.39 -11.00
C LEU A 130 4.04 40.58 -9.48
N GLY A 131 4.35 41.77 -8.98
CA GLY A 131 4.42 42.03 -7.54
C GLY A 131 5.57 41.25 -6.87
N THR A 132 5.48 41.04 -5.55
CA THR A 132 6.46 40.22 -4.79
C THR A 132 5.95 38.77 -4.69
N LEU A 133 6.02 38.04 -5.80
CA LEU A 133 5.64 36.63 -5.87
C LEU A 133 6.76 35.76 -5.29
N ALA A 134 6.38 34.79 -4.47
CA ALA A 134 7.28 33.79 -3.91
C ALA A 134 6.80 32.37 -4.23
N LEU A 135 7.55 31.65 -5.06
CA LEU A 135 7.29 30.25 -5.41
C LEU A 135 8.22 29.34 -4.61
N SER A 136 7.72 28.19 -4.17
CA SER A 136 8.50 27.28 -3.33
C SER A 136 8.27 25.80 -3.65
N ASN A 137 9.23 24.98 -3.21
CA ASN A 137 9.14 23.52 -3.24
C ASN A 137 9.91 22.94 -2.04
N LEU A 138 9.34 21.91 -1.41
CA LEU A 138 10.00 21.11 -0.38
C LEU A 138 10.68 19.91 -1.01
N PHE A 139 11.94 19.68 -0.67
CA PHE A 139 12.72 18.58 -1.23
C PHE A 139 13.71 18.02 -0.22
N TRP A 140 14.18 16.79 -0.48
CA TRP A 140 15.25 16.19 0.29
C TRP A 140 16.62 16.56 -0.31
N LEU A 141 17.52 17.06 0.52
CA LEU A 141 18.91 17.31 0.14
C LEU A 141 19.82 16.31 0.86
N LYS A 142 20.67 15.61 0.10
CA LYS A 142 21.70 14.72 0.63
C LYS A 142 23.05 15.47 0.66
N ALA A 143 23.44 15.94 1.85
CA ALA A 143 24.70 16.65 2.07
C ALA A 143 25.40 16.09 3.32
N PRO A 144 26.05 14.91 3.23
CA PRO A 144 26.79 14.31 4.34
C PRO A 144 28.07 15.09 4.63
N LEU A 145 28.64 14.89 5.82
CA LEU A 145 29.81 15.64 6.28
C LEU A 145 30.99 15.49 5.31
N GLY A 146 31.55 16.62 4.86
CA GLY A 146 32.74 16.65 4.01
C GLY A 146 32.46 16.55 2.50
N THR A 147 31.21 16.60 2.07
CA THR A 147 30.84 16.78 0.65
C THR A 147 31.45 18.07 0.09
N THR A 148 32.03 18.02 -1.10
CA THR A 148 32.67 19.15 -1.79
C THR A 148 32.00 19.41 -3.14
N ALA A 149 31.85 20.68 -3.52
CA ALA A 149 31.35 21.07 -4.83
C ALA A 149 32.24 20.47 -5.93
N ASP A 150 31.63 19.79 -6.88
CA ASP A 150 32.27 19.07 -7.99
C ASP A 150 31.79 19.54 -9.38
N GLY A 151 30.87 20.49 -9.43
CA GLY A 151 30.24 21.02 -10.64
C GLY A 151 28.98 20.27 -11.08
N THR A 152 28.52 19.28 -10.30
CA THR A 152 27.30 18.49 -10.54
C THR A 152 26.26 18.85 -9.48
N ALA A 153 25.00 19.03 -9.89
CA ALA A 153 23.95 19.34 -8.93
C ALA A 153 23.60 18.11 -8.07
N ASP A 154 23.70 18.26 -6.74
CA ASP A 154 23.28 17.28 -5.73
C ASP A 154 21.75 17.13 -5.65
N ALA A 155 21.02 18.17 -6.06
CA ALA A 155 19.57 18.10 -6.28
C ALA A 155 19.13 19.06 -7.39
N THR A 156 18.12 18.64 -8.14
CA THR A 156 17.42 19.47 -9.13
C THR A 156 16.00 19.74 -8.62
N VAL A 157 15.63 21.01 -8.50
CA VAL A 157 14.38 21.43 -7.86
C VAL A 157 13.66 22.42 -8.74
N GLN A 158 12.44 22.07 -9.17
CA GLN A 158 11.56 23.02 -9.84
C GLN A 158 10.61 23.66 -8.84
N VAL A 159 10.37 24.97 -8.97
CA VAL A 159 9.29 25.68 -8.28
C VAL A 159 8.27 26.19 -9.28
N ASN A 160 7.01 26.03 -8.93
CA ASN A 160 5.87 26.46 -9.73
C ASN A 160 4.65 26.70 -8.82
N ALA A 161 3.48 26.97 -9.38
CA ALA A 161 2.28 27.20 -8.59
C ALA A 161 1.90 25.98 -7.74
N LEU A 162 1.91 24.80 -8.38
CA LEU A 162 1.47 23.54 -7.79
C LEU A 162 2.40 23.08 -6.66
N THR A 163 3.73 23.16 -6.86
CA THR A 163 4.70 22.84 -5.81
C THR A 163 4.54 23.78 -4.62
N THR A 164 4.20 25.04 -4.86
CA THR A 164 4.03 26.05 -3.81
C THR A 164 2.82 25.71 -2.94
N PHE A 165 1.65 25.47 -3.55
CA PHE A 165 0.45 25.11 -2.78
C PHE A 165 0.59 23.75 -2.09
N ALA A 166 1.16 22.74 -2.75
CA ALA A 166 1.40 21.44 -2.14
C ALA A 166 2.38 21.55 -0.95
N SER A 167 3.41 22.40 -1.08
CA SER A 167 4.36 22.68 0.00
C SER A 167 3.67 23.39 1.16
N GLN A 168 2.77 24.34 0.92
CA GLN A 168 2.02 25.01 1.97
C GLN A 168 1.12 24.04 2.75
N LEU A 169 0.43 23.13 2.05
CA LEU A 169 -0.37 22.08 2.71
C LEU A 169 0.51 21.15 3.56
N LEU A 170 1.65 20.70 3.01
CA LEU A 170 2.59 19.86 3.74
C LEU A 170 3.24 20.60 4.92
N GLU A 171 3.59 21.87 4.79
CA GLU A 171 4.12 22.69 5.89
C GLU A 171 3.10 22.88 7.01
N ALA A 172 1.83 23.12 6.67
CA ALA A 172 0.75 23.19 7.64
C ALA A 172 0.61 21.85 8.39
N ALA A 173 0.75 20.72 7.69
CA ALA A 173 0.75 19.40 8.30
C ALA A 173 1.96 19.13 9.19
N ILE A 174 3.16 19.56 8.78
CA ILE A 174 4.38 19.47 9.60
C ILE A 174 4.24 20.30 10.87
N ALA A 175 3.69 21.52 10.76
CA ALA A 175 3.34 22.34 11.93
C ALA A 175 2.29 21.65 12.82
N GLY A 176 1.39 20.87 12.23
CA GLY A 176 0.45 19.98 12.90
C GLY A 176 1.03 18.64 13.37
N GLY A 177 2.35 18.42 13.29
CA GLY A 177 3.03 17.24 13.84
C GLY A 177 3.40 16.14 12.83
N ARG A 178 3.21 16.34 11.52
CA ARG A 178 3.62 15.37 10.49
C ARG A 178 5.15 15.17 10.49
N ASN A 179 5.59 13.93 10.71
CA ASN A 179 7.02 13.60 10.66
C ASN A 179 7.50 13.46 9.21
N VAL A 180 8.48 14.28 8.83
CA VAL A 180 9.17 14.25 7.51
C VAL A 180 10.69 14.19 7.66
N SER A 181 11.20 13.77 8.82
CA SER A 181 12.63 13.83 9.15
C SER A 181 13.52 12.89 8.33
N ALA A 182 12.94 11.97 7.56
CA ALA A 182 13.63 11.03 6.68
C ALA A 182 12.96 10.98 5.30
N LEU A 183 13.71 10.57 4.26
CA LEU A 183 13.16 10.44 2.90
C LEU A 183 11.93 9.50 2.86
N ALA A 184 11.99 8.38 3.57
CA ALA A 184 10.90 7.40 3.68
C ALA A 184 9.61 7.96 4.32
N THR A 185 9.67 9.09 5.04
CA THR A 185 8.49 9.76 5.60
C THR A 185 8.11 11.01 4.82
N LEU A 186 9.06 11.63 4.10
CA LEU A 186 8.80 12.77 3.21
C LEU A 186 8.04 12.36 1.94
N GLU A 187 8.50 11.35 1.20
CA GLU A 187 7.90 11.00 -0.11
C GLU A 187 6.41 10.62 -0.02
N PRO A 188 5.96 9.78 0.95
CA PRO A 188 4.54 9.52 1.13
C PRO A 188 3.75 10.78 1.51
N ALA A 189 4.34 11.69 2.29
CA ALA A 189 3.69 12.95 2.64
C ALA A 189 3.58 13.90 1.43
N GLN A 190 4.61 13.99 0.60
CA GLN A 190 4.55 14.78 -0.65
C GLN A 190 3.47 14.23 -1.59
N LEU A 191 3.36 12.91 -1.74
CA LEU A 191 2.33 12.28 -2.55
C LEU A 191 0.92 12.58 -2.02
N GLU A 192 0.72 12.43 -0.71
CA GLU A 192 -0.56 12.69 -0.04
C GLU A 192 -1.05 14.13 -0.24
N TYR A 193 -0.21 15.12 0.05
CA TYR A 193 -0.59 16.54 -0.11
C TYR A 193 -0.63 16.99 -1.57
N SER A 194 0.05 16.27 -2.47
CA SER A 194 -0.14 16.45 -3.91
C SER A 194 -1.51 15.95 -4.37
N ALA A 195 -1.93 14.76 -3.92
CA ALA A 195 -3.24 14.19 -4.22
C ALA A 195 -4.37 15.06 -3.65
N GLN A 196 -4.20 15.56 -2.42
CA GLN A 196 -5.16 16.49 -1.81
C GLN A 196 -5.28 17.78 -2.63
N LEU A 197 -4.15 18.39 -3.01
CA LEU A 197 -4.16 19.58 -3.85
C LEU A 197 -4.84 19.30 -5.19
N LEU A 198 -4.52 18.19 -5.86
CA LEU A 198 -5.09 17.86 -7.17
C LEU A 198 -6.61 17.71 -7.12
N ARG A 199 -7.15 17.07 -6.07
CA ARG A 199 -8.60 17.03 -5.84
C ARG A 199 -9.21 18.41 -5.66
N ILE A 200 -8.60 19.28 -4.85
CA ILE A 200 -9.03 20.70 -4.72
C ILE A 200 -9.00 21.39 -6.09
N LEU A 201 -7.98 21.06 -6.87
CA LEU A 201 -7.72 21.35 -8.29
C LEU A 201 -8.90 21.12 -9.23
N GLY A 202 -9.76 20.15 -8.91
CA GLY A 202 -10.63 19.54 -9.92
C GLY A 202 -9.85 18.60 -10.84
N VAL A 203 -8.71 18.05 -10.39
CA VAL A 203 -7.84 17.18 -11.18
C VAL A 203 -7.76 15.80 -10.52
N ASP A 204 -8.34 14.78 -11.14
CA ASP A 204 -8.34 13.42 -10.60
C ASP A 204 -7.06 12.67 -10.98
N MET A 205 -6.01 12.84 -10.17
CA MET A 205 -4.69 12.22 -10.35
C MET A 205 -4.04 11.87 -8.99
N PRO A 206 -4.63 10.96 -8.19
CA PRO A 206 -4.24 10.75 -6.79
C PRO A 206 -2.85 10.12 -6.61
N ALA A 207 -2.28 9.52 -7.66
CA ALA A 207 -0.98 8.84 -7.61
C ALA A 207 0.22 9.75 -7.94
N ILE A 208 0.02 11.07 -8.07
CA ILE A 208 1.06 11.98 -8.55
C ILE A 208 1.67 12.82 -7.44
N ASN A 209 3.01 12.76 -7.33
CA ASN A 209 3.78 13.68 -6.49
C ASN A 209 4.16 14.94 -7.29
N LEU A 210 3.44 16.05 -7.05
CA LEU A 210 3.63 17.33 -7.72
C LEU A 210 5.00 17.96 -7.46
N MET A 211 5.62 17.67 -6.32
CA MET A 211 6.94 18.21 -5.94
C MET A 211 8.09 17.66 -6.78
N GLN A 212 7.83 16.60 -7.56
CA GLN A 212 8.80 15.93 -8.43
C GLN A 212 8.45 16.06 -9.92
N GLN A 213 7.31 16.68 -10.28
CA GLN A 213 6.90 16.79 -11.69
C GLN A 213 7.66 17.92 -12.41
N PRO A 214 8.30 17.65 -13.56
CA PRO A 214 9.04 18.65 -14.33
C PRO A 214 8.10 19.43 -15.26
N LEU A 215 7.24 20.29 -14.70
CA LEU A 215 6.27 21.06 -15.48
C LEU A 215 6.98 21.95 -16.51
N GLN A 216 6.26 22.24 -17.59
CA GLN A 216 6.75 23.06 -18.71
C GLN A 216 5.86 24.29 -18.89
N SER A 217 6.41 25.32 -19.52
CA SER A 217 5.66 26.54 -19.82
C SER A 217 4.64 26.26 -20.93
N ALA A 218 3.41 26.76 -20.77
CA ALA A 218 2.29 26.53 -21.68
C ALA A 218 2.19 27.55 -22.83
N ASP A 219 3.26 28.32 -23.07
CA ASP A 219 3.34 29.34 -24.13
C ASP A 219 3.43 28.76 -25.56
N SER A 220 3.90 27.52 -25.70
CA SER A 220 4.08 26.85 -27.00
C SER A 220 3.76 25.35 -26.93
N ALA A 221 3.10 24.83 -27.96
CA ALA A 221 2.86 23.39 -28.10
C ALA A 221 4.17 22.59 -28.23
N GLU A 222 5.23 23.20 -28.77
CA GLU A 222 6.52 22.55 -28.98
C GLU A 222 7.19 22.14 -27.66
N ASN A 223 6.93 22.87 -26.56
CA ASN A 223 7.44 22.53 -25.24
C ASN A 223 7.00 21.11 -24.83
N PHE A 224 5.82 20.68 -25.28
CA PHE A 224 5.18 19.42 -24.91
C PHE A 224 5.41 18.26 -25.88
N ALA A 225 6.27 18.41 -26.89
CA ALA A 225 6.41 17.43 -27.98
C ALA A 225 6.78 15.99 -27.54
N GLN A 226 7.34 15.82 -26.34
CA GLN A 226 7.70 14.51 -25.74
C GLN A 226 7.12 14.31 -24.33
N SER A 227 6.12 15.11 -23.96
CA SER A 227 5.56 15.15 -22.61
C SER A 227 4.37 14.21 -22.47
N SER A 228 4.19 13.58 -21.30
CA SER A 228 3.00 12.76 -21.03
C SER A 228 1.75 13.64 -20.93
N ASN A 229 0.56 13.10 -21.25
CA ASN A 229 -0.72 13.83 -21.11
C ASN A 229 -0.92 14.37 -19.69
N GLN A 230 -0.46 13.62 -18.69
CA GLN A 230 -0.46 14.05 -17.30
C GLN A 230 0.40 15.31 -17.10
N LEU A 231 1.64 15.32 -17.61
CA LEU A 231 2.52 16.48 -17.50
C LEU A 231 1.97 17.70 -18.24
N VAL A 232 1.36 17.49 -19.41
CA VAL A 232 0.69 18.54 -20.19
C VAL A 232 -0.46 19.14 -19.40
N ARG A 233 -1.38 18.31 -18.87
CA ARG A 233 -2.51 18.77 -18.05
C ARG A 233 -2.03 19.56 -16.84
N LEU A 234 -1.09 19.03 -16.07
CA LEU A 234 -0.53 19.72 -14.90
C LEU A 234 0.15 21.04 -15.25
N SER A 235 0.81 21.12 -16.41
CA SER A 235 1.42 22.36 -16.89
C SER A 235 0.37 23.43 -17.22
N PHE A 236 -0.79 23.04 -17.76
CA PHE A 236 -1.92 23.96 -17.96
C PHE A 236 -2.60 24.37 -16.65
N VAL A 237 -2.77 23.45 -15.70
CA VAL A 237 -3.27 23.80 -14.35
C VAL A 237 -2.32 24.82 -13.70
N ASN A 238 -1.01 24.64 -13.85
CA ASN A 238 -0.01 25.60 -13.40
C ASN A 238 -0.11 26.96 -14.13
N ALA A 239 -0.32 26.95 -15.45
CA ALA A 239 -0.49 28.15 -16.27
C ALA A 239 -1.74 28.95 -15.85
N ALA A 240 -2.86 28.29 -15.53
CA ALA A 240 -4.12 28.93 -15.13
C ALA A 240 -3.97 29.90 -13.95
N PHE A 241 -3.00 29.68 -13.05
CA PHE A 241 -2.67 30.61 -11.96
C PHE A 241 -2.00 31.93 -12.43
N ALA A 242 -1.75 32.12 -13.73
CA ALA A 242 -1.28 33.40 -14.29
C ALA A 242 -2.44 34.37 -14.56
N HIS A 243 -3.68 34.00 -14.21
CA HIS A 243 -4.82 34.89 -14.32
C HIS A 243 -4.70 36.06 -13.33
N ILE A 244 -4.75 37.29 -13.85
CA ILE A 244 -4.63 38.53 -13.09
C ILE A 244 -5.92 39.33 -13.30
N SER A 245 -6.60 39.67 -12.21
CA SER A 245 -7.76 40.56 -12.29
C SER A 245 -7.32 42.01 -12.54
N ALA A 246 -8.20 42.85 -13.11
CA ALA A 246 -7.85 44.19 -13.60
C ALA A 246 -7.28 45.16 -12.54
N GLU A 247 -7.37 44.84 -11.25
CA GLU A 247 -6.90 45.69 -10.13
C GLU A 247 -5.88 44.99 -9.21
N ALA A 248 -5.35 43.83 -9.60
CA ALA A 248 -4.46 43.00 -8.78
C ALA A 248 -3.10 42.77 -9.43
N THR A 249 -2.07 42.46 -8.63
CA THR A 249 -0.82 41.87 -9.12
C THR A 249 -0.94 40.34 -9.18
N LEU A 250 -0.01 39.68 -9.88
CA LEU A 250 0.06 38.21 -9.88
C LEU A 250 0.25 37.66 -8.46
N ALA A 251 1.05 38.32 -7.62
CA ALA A 251 1.23 37.96 -6.22
C ALA A 251 -0.09 38.02 -5.42
N ASP A 252 -0.96 39.01 -5.69
CA ASP A 252 -2.27 39.11 -5.03
C ASP A 252 -3.22 37.99 -5.47
N SER A 253 -3.27 37.69 -6.77
CA SER A 253 -4.03 36.54 -7.31
C SER A 253 -3.56 35.23 -6.68
N PHE A 254 -2.25 35.05 -6.54
CA PHE A 254 -1.65 33.86 -5.96
C PHE A 254 -1.98 33.71 -4.46
N ALA A 255 -1.97 34.82 -3.72
CA ALA A 255 -2.38 34.84 -2.32
C ALA A 255 -3.88 34.53 -2.14
N ALA A 256 -4.73 35.03 -3.02
CA ALA A 256 -6.16 34.70 -3.03
C ALA A 256 -6.40 33.21 -3.32
N ALA A 257 -5.69 32.65 -4.32
CA ALA A 257 -5.73 31.22 -4.61
C ALA A 257 -5.24 30.36 -3.44
N ALA A 258 -4.14 30.75 -2.77
CA ALA A 258 -3.65 30.08 -1.57
C ALA A 258 -4.72 30.02 -0.46
N ALA A 259 -5.47 31.11 -0.28
CA ALA A 259 -6.56 31.16 0.70
C ALA A 259 -7.70 30.20 0.32
N GLN A 260 -8.08 30.11 -0.95
CA GLN A 260 -9.09 29.15 -1.42
C GLN A 260 -8.63 27.71 -1.26
N VAL A 261 -7.37 27.40 -1.61
CA VAL A 261 -6.78 26.08 -1.39
C VAL A 261 -6.80 25.71 0.09
N ALA A 262 -6.45 26.64 0.99
CA ALA A 262 -6.44 26.39 2.42
C ALA A 262 -7.86 26.14 2.99
N LEU A 263 -8.88 26.82 2.47
CA LEU A 263 -10.29 26.59 2.84
C LEU A 263 -10.78 25.25 2.29
N ALA A 264 -10.52 24.97 1.00
CA ALA A 264 -10.91 23.71 0.35
C ALA A 264 -10.23 22.49 1.00
N ALA A 265 -8.97 22.62 1.44
CA ALA A 265 -8.27 21.58 2.19
C ALA A 265 -8.91 21.25 3.54
N GLN A 266 -9.76 22.15 4.07
CA GLN A 266 -10.56 21.93 5.28
C GLN A 266 -11.95 21.34 4.98
N GLY A 267 -12.26 21.09 3.70
CA GLY A 267 -13.54 20.56 3.22
C GLY A 267 -14.52 21.63 2.73
N ASP A 268 -14.09 22.86 2.48
CA ASP A 268 -14.95 23.89 1.88
C ASP A 268 -15.11 23.64 0.36
N GLU A 269 -16.16 22.89 0.02
CA GLU A 269 -16.57 22.61 -1.36
C GLU A 269 -16.86 23.88 -2.17
N MET A 270 -17.31 24.96 -1.53
CA MET A 270 -17.58 26.23 -2.21
C MET A 270 -16.28 26.93 -2.59
N ALA A 271 -15.27 26.88 -1.71
CA ALA A 271 -13.93 27.37 -2.00
C ALA A 271 -13.28 26.59 -3.15
N ALA A 272 -13.40 25.24 -3.13
CA ALA A 272 -12.91 24.38 -4.20
C ALA A 272 -13.60 24.70 -5.53
N THR A 273 -14.93 24.73 -5.55
CA THR A 273 -15.73 25.06 -6.74
C THR A 273 -15.40 26.46 -7.28
N THR A 274 -15.24 27.45 -6.39
CA THR A 274 -14.89 28.83 -6.77
C THR A 274 -13.50 28.88 -7.43
N LEU A 275 -12.52 28.21 -6.84
CA LEU A 275 -11.17 28.13 -7.38
C LEU A 275 -11.15 27.40 -8.73
N ARG A 276 -11.83 26.25 -8.83
CA ARG A 276 -11.95 25.48 -10.07
C ARG A 276 -12.58 26.30 -11.19
N GLN A 277 -13.66 27.02 -10.91
CA GLN A 277 -14.28 27.90 -11.90
C GLN A 277 -13.30 28.98 -12.38
N GLN A 278 -12.53 29.59 -11.47
CA GLN A 278 -11.51 30.58 -11.85
C GLN A 278 -10.42 29.98 -12.74
N LEU A 279 -9.93 28.78 -12.43
CA LEU A 279 -8.93 28.08 -13.23
C LEU A 279 -9.49 27.68 -14.60
N LEU A 280 -10.73 27.18 -14.63
CA LEU A 280 -11.43 26.82 -15.86
C LEU A 280 -11.58 28.04 -16.77
N ASP A 281 -12.08 29.17 -16.22
CA ASP A 281 -12.25 30.43 -16.95
C ASP A 281 -10.92 30.97 -17.49
N ALA A 282 -9.83 30.82 -16.72
CA ALA A 282 -8.50 31.22 -17.15
C ALA A 282 -8.01 30.43 -18.38
N LEU A 283 -8.38 29.15 -18.47
CA LEU A 283 -8.01 28.26 -19.59
C LEU A 283 -8.90 28.42 -20.82
N GLN A 284 -10.04 29.09 -20.71
CA GLN A 284 -10.95 29.28 -21.85
C GLN A 284 -10.26 30.04 -23.00
N GLY A 285 -10.35 29.45 -24.20
CA GLY A 285 -9.79 30.05 -25.41
C GLY A 285 -8.26 30.00 -25.51
N HIS A 286 -7.57 29.20 -24.69
CA HIS A 286 -6.12 29.04 -24.78
C HIS A 286 -5.71 28.41 -26.12
N PRO A 287 -4.90 29.09 -26.96
CA PRO A 287 -4.62 28.63 -28.32
C PRO A 287 -3.82 27.32 -28.34
N VAL A 288 -2.89 27.13 -27.40
CA VAL A 288 -2.11 25.88 -27.27
C VAL A 288 -2.98 24.70 -26.80
N LEU A 289 -4.02 24.93 -25.98
CA LEU A 289 -4.95 23.85 -25.61
C LEU A 289 -5.70 23.33 -26.84
N ALA A 290 -6.17 24.26 -27.67
CA ALA A 290 -6.86 23.92 -28.92
C ALA A 290 -5.94 23.17 -29.89
N GLU A 291 -4.66 23.56 -30.00
CA GLU A 291 -3.67 22.88 -30.83
C GLU A 291 -3.39 21.44 -30.36
N LEU A 292 -3.37 21.22 -29.04
CA LEU A 292 -3.17 19.91 -28.42
C LEU A 292 -4.45 19.05 -28.34
N GLY A 293 -5.60 19.58 -28.80
CA GLY A 293 -6.88 18.88 -28.77
C GLY A 293 -7.46 18.68 -27.36
N LEU A 294 -7.11 19.57 -26.42
CA LEU A 294 -7.59 19.54 -25.04
C LEU A 294 -8.65 20.62 -24.79
N THR A 295 -9.58 20.35 -23.88
CA THR A 295 -10.59 21.31 -23.42
C THR A 295 -10.32 21.72 -21.97
N PRO A 296 -10.69 22.95 -21.56
CA PRO A 296 -10.62 23.36 -20.16
C PRO A 296 -11.35 22.38 -19.21
N ASP A 297 -12.56 21.93 -19.58
CA ASP A 297 -13.36 20.99 -18.77
C ASP A 297 -12.71 19.59 -18.68
N GLY A 298 -11.91 19.21 -19.67
CA GLY A 298 -11.08 18.00 -19.63
C GLY A 298 -9.80 18.12 -18.78
N ILE A 299 -9.55 19.29 -18.20
CA ILE A 299 -8.42 19.58 -17.30
C ILE A 299 -8.90 19.85 -15.89
N ILE A 300 -9.99 20.61 -15.73
CA ILE A 300 -10.57 21.01 -14.46
C ILE A 300 -12.01 20.50 -14.38
N ASP A 301 -12.25 19.47 -13.58
CA ASP A 301 -13.58 19.01 -13.21
C ASP A 301 -14.11 19.83 -12.02
N ILE A 302 -15.06 20.73 -12.30
CA ILE A 302 -15.73 21.55 -11.28
C ILE A 302 -16.46 20.66 -10.27
N GLY A 303 -17.06 19.57 -10.73
CA GLY A 303 -17.92 18.68 -9.95
C GLY A 303 -17.17 17.59 -9.18
N LEU A 304 -15.84 17.52 -9.30
CA LEU A 304 -15.02 16.52 -8.62
C LEU A 304 -15.25 16.60 -7.10
N PRO A 305 -15.85 15.58 -6.46
CA PRO A 305 -16.11 15.61 -5.03
C PRO A 305 -14.79 15.71 -4.26
N LEU A 306 -14.74 16.51 -3.18
CA LEU A 306 -13.58 16.46 -2.28
C LEU A 306 -13.51 15.09 -1.55
N VAL A 307 -14.65 14.40 -1.42
CA VAL A 307 -14.82 13.04 -0.88
C VAL A 307 -15.75 12.19 -1.76
N LEU A 308 -15.31 10.99 -2.14
CA LEU A 308 -16.08 10.02 -2.94
C LEU A 308 -16.93 9.12 -2.01
N ALA A 309 -18.22 8.93 -2.34
CA ALA A 309 -19.16 8.07 -1.59
C ALA A 309 -19.57 6.84 -2.41
N ASP A 310 -19.69 5.67 -1.75
CA ASP A 310 -19.54 4.42 -2.48
C ASP A 310 -20.32 3.24 -1.86
N ASN A 311 -21.46 2.84 -2.45
CA ASN A 311 -22.28 1.67 -2.04
C ASN A 311 -21.87 0.40 -2.82
N SER A 312 -21.46 -0.69 -2.13
CA SER A 312 -21.02 -1.97 -2.73
C SER A 312 -21.86 -3.17 -2.26
N SER A 313 -22.21 -4.11 -3.15
CA SER A 313 -23.09 -5.27 -2.86
C SER A 313 -22.77 -6.57 -3.62
N GLY A 314 -21.56 -7.13 -3.51
CA GLY A 314 -21.26 -8.53 -3.92
C GLY A 314 -20.50 -9.33 -2.85
N PRO A 315 -19.76 -10.43 -3.17
CA PRO A 315 -19.39 -11.52 -2.23
C PRO A 315 -18.35 -11.14 -1.16
N ILE A 316 -18.28 -9.86 -0.82
CA ILE A 316 -17.78 -9.33 0.42
C ILE A 316 -18.87 -9.47 1.50
N ARG A 317 -18.50 -9.99 2.67
CA ARG A 317 -19.38 -10.05 3.83
C ARG A 317 -18.98 -8.96 4.82
N GLN A 318 -19.96 -8.26 5.37
CA GLN A 318 -19.73 -7.42 6.54
C GLN A 318 -19.54 -8.32 7.78
N TYR A 319 -18.39 -8.22 8.42
CA TYR A 319 -18.04 -8.97 9.63
C TYR A 319 -18.41 -8.26 10.92
N THR A 320 -18.73 -6.96 10.89
CA THR A 320 -19.23 -6.20 12.05
C THR A 320 -20.76 -6.16 12.07
N THR A 321 -21.40 -7.33 11.93
CA THR A 321 -22.86 -7.46 12.14
C THR A 321 -23.12 -8.16 13.47
N ALA A 322 -24.33 -8.00 14.02
CA ALA A 322 -24.71 -8.60 15.30
C ALA A 322 -24.43 -10.12 15.41
N ALA A 323 -24.49 -10.85 14.28
CA ALA A 323 -24.21 -12.28 14.24
C ALA A 323 -22.73 -12.63 14.46
N TYR A 324 -21.80 -11.81 13.95
CA TYR A 324 -20.35 -12.06 14.01
C TYR A 324 -19.68 -11.38 15.21
N LEU A 325 -20.32 -10.32 15.72
CA LEU A 325 -19.94 -9.69 16.98
C LEU A 325 -20.41 -10.50 18.19
N ALA A 326 -21.25 -11.52 18.00
CA ALA A 326 -21.66 -12.43 19.06
C ALA A 326 -20.44 -13.20 19.62
N GLY A 327 -19.96 -12.77 20.80
CA GLY A 327 -18.77 -13.32 21.44
C GLY A 327 -17.44 -12.67 21.03
N ALA A 328 -17.48 -11.64 20.18
CA ALA A 328 -16.31 -10.80 19.93
C ALA A 328 -16.00 -9.94 21.16
N GLN A 329 -14.73 -9.63 21.39
CA GLN A 329 -14.30 -8.73 22.45
C GLN A 329 -13.91 -7.38 21.86
N ILE A 330 -14.51 -6.30 22.37
CA ILE A 330 -14.18 -4.94 21.97
C ILE A 330 -13.39 -4.31 23.10
N SER A 331 -12.26 -3.71 22.77
CA SER A 331 -11.46 -2.90 23.70
C SER A 331 -11.05 -1.61 23.03
N TYR A 332 -10.88 -0.55 23.79
CA TYR A 332 -10.62 0.79 23.26
C TYR A 332 -9.85 1.63 24.27
N ARG A 333 -9.21 2.70 23.80
CA ARG A 333 -8.35 3.57 24.64
C ARG A 333 -9.12 4.20 25.81
N GLY A 334 -10.30 4.75 25.53
CA GLY A 334 -11.16 5.38 26.53
C GLY A 334 -12.45 5.91 25.93
N ALA A 335 -13.35 6.36 26.78
CA ALA A 335 -14.63 6.93 26.40
C ALA A 335 -15.08 7.95 27.46
N ILE A 336 -15.82 8.96 27.04
CA ILE A 336 -16.34 9.99 27.96
C ILE A 336 -17.45 9.47 28.88
N SER A 337 -18.20 8.46 28.44
CA SER A 337 -19.28 7.83 29.19
C SER A 337 -19.56 6.41 28.70
N ASP A 338 -20.25 5.62 29.52
CA ASP A 338 -20.68 4.26 29.15
C ASP A 338 -21.64 4.26 27.96
N SER A 339 -22.39 5.36 27.72
CA SER A 339 -23.31 5.52 26.59
C SER A 339 -22.64 5.99 25.29
N GLU A 340 -21.34 6.24 25.32
CA GLU A 340 -20.53 6.64 24.15
C GLU A 340 -19.21 5.86 24.11
N SER A 341 -19.26 4.62 24.58
CA SER A 341 -18.15 3.67 24.61
C SER A 341 -17.71 3.24 23.22
N GLY A 342 -16.54 2.60 23.10
CA GLY A 342 -16.07 2.04 21.83
C GLY A 342 -16.95 0.91 21.28
N GLU A 343 -17.85 0.34 22.09
CA GLU A 343 -18.81 -0.68 21.60
C GLU A 343 -19.83 -0.09 20.62
N TYR A 344 -20.16 1.20 20.79
CA TYR A 344 -21.07 1.92 19.90
C TYR A 344 -20.47 2.19 18.52
N ALA A 345 -19.16 2.00 18.34
CA ALA A 345 -18.56 1.98 17.01
C ALA A 345 -18.94 0.73 16.19
N PHE A 346 -19.64 -0.25 16.77
CA PHE A 346 -19.94 -1.53 16.14
C PHE A 346 -21.40 -1.97 16.35
N ASP A 347 -22.29 -1.07 16.79
CA ASP A 347 -23.66 -1.43 17.14
C ASP A 347 -24.62 -1.43 15.94
N GLY A 348 -24.12 -1.04 14.77
CA GLY A 348 -24.86 -0.93 13.52
C GLY A 348 -25.78 0.29 13.47
N SER A 349 -25.56 1.30 14.32
CA SER A 349 -26.41 2.47 14.46
C SER A 349 -25.61 3.78 14.32
N VAL A 350 -25.87 4.50 13.23
CA VAL A 350 -25.29 5.84 13.01
C VAL A 350 -25.74 6.90 14.04
N ASP A 351 -26.82 6.63 14.78
CA ASP A 351 -27.32 7.52 15.83
C ASP A 351 -26.53 7.41 17.16
N SER A 352 -25.67 6.40 17.27
CA SER A 352 -24.76 6.17 18.40
C SER A 352 -23.33 6.58 18.01
N LYS A 353 -22.41 6.67 18.98
CA LYS A 353 -21.00 7.00 18.69
C LYS A 353 -20.05 6.54 19.77
N TRP A 354 -18.83 6.23 19.37
CA TRP A 354 -17.68 6.24 20.26
C TRP A 354 -17.17 7.68 20.40
N LEU A 355 -17.03 8.16 21.63
CA LEU A 355 -16.47 9.49 21.93
C LEU A 355 -15.35 9.35 22.97
N ASP A 356 -14.10 9.42 22.50
CA ASP A 356 -12.92 9.33 23.32
C ASP A 356 -12.45 10.71 23.80
N ASN A 357 -12.22 10.83 25.10
CA ASN A 357 -11.76 12.06 25.78
C ASN A 357 -10.45 11.89 26.54
N THR A 358 -9.69 10.83 26.26
CA THR A 358 -8.47 10.49 27.01
C THR A 358 -7.34 11.48 26.72
N ALA A 359 -7.11 11.76 25.44
CA ALA A 359 -6.10 12.70 24.94
C ALA A 359 -6.32 12.95 23.44
N VAL A 360 -5.72 14.02 22.90
CA VAL A 360 -5.63 14.19 21.45
C VAL A 360 -4.87 13.00 20.84
N PRO A 361 -5.41 12.33 19.80
CA PRO A 361 -4.70 11.25 19.15
C PRO A 361 -3.43 11.76 18.45
N THR A 362 -2.30 11.05 18.62
CA THR A 362 -1.04 11.28 17.87
C THR A 362 -0.53 9.98 17.27
N ALA A 363 0.51 10.03 16.42
CA ALA A 363 1.16 8.82 15.90
C ALA A 363 1.78 7.95 17.03
N GLU A 364 2.34 8.59 18.06
CA GLU A 364 2.96 7.93 19.22
C GLU A 364 1.94 7.47 20.27
N ALA A 365 0.76 8.08 20.30
CA ALA A 365 -0.32 7.79 21.24
C ALA A 365 -1.69 7.84 20.54
N PRO A 366 -1.99 6.89 19.64
CA PRO A 366 -3.24 6.90 18.89
C PRO A 366 -4.45 6.70 19.79
N ALA A 367 -5.60 7.21 19.37
CA ALA A 367 -6.88 6.72 19.85
C ALA A 367 -7.15 5.39 19.15
N TRP A 368 -7.11 4.31 19.91
CA TRP A 368 -7.20 2.98 19.36
C TRP A 368 -8.49 2.30 19.79
N LEU A 369 -9.02 1.49 18.88
CA LEU A 369 -10.17 0.63 19.09
C LEU A 369 -9.87 -0.71 18.43
N THR A 370 -9.98 -1.76 19.23
CA THR A 370 -9.62 -3.14 18.87
C THR A 370 -10.85 -4.01 18.95
N LEU A 371 -11.12 -4.71 17.86
CA LEU A 371 -12.10 -5.78 17.77
C LEU A 371 -11.35 -7.12 17.70
N GLN A 372 -11.63 -8.00 18.65
CA GLN A 372 -11.21 -9.39 18.62
C GLN A 372 -12.40 -10.26 18.22
N PHE A 373 -12.37 -10.81 17.01
CA PHE A 373 -13.39 -11.77 16.58
C PHE A 373 -13.24 -13.10 17.33
N ALA A 374 -14.38 -13.76 17.58
CA ALA A 374 -14.39 -15.13 18.12
C ALA A 374 -13.79 -16.14 17.13
N GLN A 375 -13.78 -15.82 15.83
CA GLN A 375 -13.16 -16.59 14.75
C GLN A 375 -12.38 -15.64 13.84
N PRO A 376 -11.15 -15.97 13.42
CA PRO A 376 -10.39 -15.15 12.47
C PRO A 376 -11.23 -14.79 11.22
N GLN A 377 -11.26 -13.51 10.84
CA GLN A 377 -11.97 -13.04 9.64
C GLN A 377 -11.00 -12.39 8.67
N ALA A 378 -11.15 -12.58 7.37
CA ALA A 378 -10.36 -11.89 6.35
C ALA A 378 -11.06 -10.58 5.98
N VAL A 379 -10.51 -9.44 6.39
CA VAL A 379 -11.07 -8.10 6.10
C VAL A 379 -10.23 -7.46 5.00
N SER A 380 -10.85 -6.90 3.97
CA SER A 380 -10.20 -6.16 2.87
C SER A 380 -10.74 -4.73 2.71
N VAL A 381 -11.76 -4.34 3.48
CA VAL A 381 -12.30 -2.98 3.49
C VAL A 381 -12.61 -2.57 4.92
N LEU A 382 -12.15 -1.38 5.27
CA LEU A 382 -12.56 -0.63 6.47
C LEU A 382 -13.55 0.44 6.02
N SER A 383 -14.70 0.54 6.67
CA SER A 383 -15.61 1.66 6.52
C SER A 383 -15.72 2.39 7.85
N ILE A 384 -15.62 3.71 7.84
CA ILE A 384 -15.83 4.56 9.03
C ILE A 384 -16.99 5.50 8.74
N THR A 385 -17.95 5.60 9.65
CA THR A 385 -19.02 6.59 9.58
C THR A 385 -18.75 7.74 10.55
N SER A 386 -18.83 8.98 10.05
CA SER A 386 -18.71 10.17 10.90
C SER A 386 -19.85 10.27 11.92
N ALA A 387 -19.58 10.79 13.12
CA ALA A 387 -20.63 10.94 14.13
C ALA A 387 -21.60 12.09 13.80
N ASN A 388 -22.54 12.39 14.70
CA ASN A 388 -23.52 13.47 14.54
C ASN A 388 -23.08 14.86 15.07
N ASP A 389 -22.09 14.92 15.96
CA ASP A 389 -21.87 16.07 16.85
C ASP A 389 -20.94 17.15 16.27
N ALA A 390 -19.61 16.96 16.27
CA ALA A 390 -18.67 17.99 15.78
C ALA A 390 -17.61 17.46 14.78
N PRO A 391 -17.52 17.98 13.54
CA PRO A 391 -16.60 17.48 12.51
C PRO A 391 -15.11 17.56 12.91
N ASP A 392 -14.74 18.51 13.77
CA ASP A 392 -13.37 18.69 14.27
C ASP A 392 -12.84 17.47 15.05
N ARG A 393 -13.73 16.59 15.53
CA ARG A 393 -13.39 15.38 16.31
C ARG A 393 -13.23 14.14 15.45
N ASP A 394 -13.62 14.19 14.17
CA ASP A 394 -13.62 13.02 13.31
C ASP A 394 -12.17 12.60 12.98
N PRO A 395 -11.92 11.30 12.67
CA PRO A 395 -10.59 10.82 12.35
C PRO A 395 -10.05 11.45 11.05
N GLU A 396 -8.84 12.01 11.10
CA GLU A 396 -8.16 12.58 9.92
C GLU A 396 -7.03 11.65 9.44
N ASN A 397 -6.22 11.14 10.38
CA ASN A 397 -5.16 10.19 10.07
C ASN A 397 -5.35 8.94 10.89
N PHE A 398 -5.34 7.78 10.26
CA PHE A 398 -5.48 6.51 10.96
C PHE A 398 -4.85 5.37 10.17
N ASN A 399 -4.62 4.25 10.86
CA ASN A 399 -4.27 3.00 10.22
C ASN A 399 -5.14 1.87 10.79
N LEU A 400 -5.34 0.84 9.98
CA LEU A 400 -5.90 -0.42 10.42
C LEU A 400 -4.78 -1.43 10.53
N GLN A 401 -4.67 -2.05 11.69
CA GLN A 401 -3.75 -3.15 11.93
C GLN A 401 -4.52 -4.43 12.21
N ALA A 402 -3.87 -5.57 11.97
CA ALA A 402 -4.38 -6.86 12.35
C ALA A 402 -3.33 -7.72 13.03
N SER A 403 -3.80 -8.68 13.82
CA SER A 403 -2.97 -9.58 14.62
C SER A 403 -3.72 -10.89 14.89
N ASN A 404 -2.99 -11.96 15.19
CA ASN A 404 -3.55 -13.22 15.66
C ASN A 404 -3.21 -13.53 17.13
N ASP A 405 -2.23 -12.84 17.70
CA ASP A 405 -1.74 -13.03 19.07
C ASP A 405 -2.06 -11.83 19.99
N GLY A 406 -2.47 -10.70 19.41
CA GLY A 406 -2.68 -9.44 20.13
C GLY A 406 -1.38 -8.70 20.48
N GLU A 407 -0.21 -9.26 20.16
CA GLU A 407 1.11 -8.72 20.48
C GLU A 407 1.85 -8.23 19.23
N SER A 408 1.85 -9.06 18.18
CA SER A 408 2.47 -8.80 16.88
C SER A 408 1.42 -8.21 15.95
N TRP A 409 1.59 -6.95 15.55
CA TRP A 409 0.62 -6.23 14.74
C TRP A 409 1.16 -5.91 13.35
N PHE A 410 0.34 -6.17 12.33
CA PHE A 410 0.60 -5.87 10.93
C PHE A 410 -0.31 -4.73 10.49
N THR A 411 0.26 -3.69 9.87
CA THR A 411 -0.56 -2.62 9.27
C THR A 411 -1.12 -3.11 7.94
N LEU A 412 -2.45 -3.20 7.84
CA LEU A 412 -3.17 -3.61 6.63
C LEU A 412 -3.42 -2.43 5.68
N GLY A 413 -3.61 -1.23 6.25
CA GLY A 413 -3.79 0.01 5.49
C GLY A 413 -3.55 1.22 6.38
N GLN A 414 -3.17 2.33 5.77
CA GLN A 414 -2.93 3.61 6.44
C GLN A 414 -3.45 4.75 5.57
N TRP A 415 -4.18 5.65 6.19
CA TRP A 415 -4.87 6.76 5.55
C TRP A 415 -4.61 8.04 6.33
N ALA A 416 -4.49 9.15 5.61
CA ALA A 416 -4.19 10.45 6.19
C ALA A 416 -4.85 11.56 5.37
N GLY A 417 -5.16 12.67 6.04
CA GLY A 417 -5.91 13.79 5.46
C GLY A 417 -7.38 13.46 5.16
N VAL A 418 -7.95 12.47 5.85
CA VAL A 418 -9.35 12.07 5.69
C VAL A 418 -10.27 13.18 6.23
N SER A 419 -11.34 13.48 5.50
CA SER A 419 -12.40 14.41 5.89
C SER A 419 -13.75 13.74 5.63
N PHE A 420 -14.70 14.00 6.53
CA PHE A 420 -16.09 13.61 6.34
C PHE A 420 -16.92 14.87 6.06
N ASP A 421 -17.34 15.03 4.81
CA ASP A 421 -17.99 16.27 4.37
C ASP A 421 -19.48 16.33 4.75
N GLN A 422 -20.07 15.15 5.01
CA GLN A 422 -21.39 15.02 5.60
C GLN A 422 -21.29 14.26 6.93
N ARG A 423 -22.16 14.65 7.87
CA ARG A 423 -22.31 13.93 9.14
C ARG A 423 -23.11 12.67 8.91
N LEU A 424 -22.80 11.61 9.66
CA LEU A 424 -23.42 10.29 9.49
C LEU A 424 -23.16 9.66 8.11
N ALA A 425 -22.09 10.09 7.44
CA ALA A 425 -21.69 9.54 6.16
C ALA A 425 -20.57 8.51 6.36
N ALA A 426 -20.77 7.33 5.76
CA ALA A 426 -19.76 6.28 5.70
C ALA A 426 -18.74 6.60 4.61
N GLN A 427 -17.46 6.40 4.92
CA GLN A 427 -16.37 6.44 3.96
C GLN A 427 -15.57 5.15 4.05
N ASP A 428 -15.24 4.62 2.88
CA ASP A 428 -14.59 3.32 2.74
C ASP A 428 -13.12 3.46 2.39
N PHE A 429 -12.36 2.53 2.93
CA PHE A 429 -10.92 2.46 2.93
C PHE A 429 -10.54 1.04 2.56
N ALA A 430 -10.39 0.79 1.25
CA ALA A 430 -10.03 -0.52 0.72
C ALA A 430 -8.54 -0.79 0.89
N PHE A 431 -8.19 -2.05 1.09
CA PHE A 431 -6.81 -2.53 1.17
C PHE A 431 -6.73 -4.01 0.78
N ASN A 432 -5.54 -4.45 0.37
CA ASN A 432 -5.34 -5.84 -0.04
C ASN A 432 -5.13 -6.73 1.18
N ASN A 433 -6.15 -7.48 1.57
CA ASN A 433 -6.00 -8.56 2.54
C ASN A 433 -7.03 -9.67 2.33
N SER A 434 -6.53 -10.90 2.21
CA SER A 434 -7.32 -12.14 2.16
C SER A 434 -6.97 -13.08 3.31
N LEU A 435 -6.09 -12.67 4.22
CA LEU A 435 -5.70 -13.46 5.38
C LEU A 435 -6.66 -13.19 6.54
N PRO A 436 -7.18 -14.25 7.19
CA PRO A 436 -8.03 -14.08 8.33
C PRO A 436 -7.21 -13.75 9.59
N TYR A 437 -7.66 -12.74 10.34
CA TYR A 437 -7.05 -12.33 11.60
C TYR A 437 -8.07 -12.35 12.74
N SER A 438 -7.62 -12.73 13.94
CA SER A 438 -8.44 -12.68 15.16
C SER A 438 -8.63 -11.25 15.67
N TYR A 439 -7.64 -10.38 15.51
CA TYR A 439 -7.65 -9.03 16.02
C TYR A 439 -7.57 -8.02 14.89
N TYR A 440 -8.37 -6.96 14.99
CA TYR A 440 -8.33 -5.78 14.14
C TYR A 440 -8.29 -4.54 15.02
N ARG A 441 -7.30 -3.67 14.82
CA ARG A 441 -7.14 -2.43 15.59
C ARG A 441 -7.11 -1.23 14.66
N LEU A 442 -8.12 -0.39 14.79
CA LEU A 442 -8.14 0.94 14.21
C LEU A 442 -7.35 1.87 15.14
N ASN A 443 -6.28 2.46 14.63
CA ASN A 443 -5.51 3.48 15.32
C ASN A 443 -5.75 4.84 14.68
N VAL A 444 -6.55 5.69 15.30
CA VAL A 444 -6.65 7.10 14.93
C VAL A 444 -5.45 7.84 15.49
N THR A 445 -4.59 8.30 14.59
CA THR A 445 -3.33 8.99 14.89
C THR A 445 -3.46 10.51 14.82
N LYS A 446 -4.58 11.03 14.30
CA LYS A 446 -4.91 12.45 14.31
C LYS A 446 -6.42 12.62 14.08
N ASN A 447 -7.05 13.53 14.82
CA ASN A 447 -8.41 14.03 14.55
C ASN A 447 -8.34 15.38 13.81
N LYS A 448 -9.44 15.82 13.18
CA LYS A 448 -9.43 16.96 12.25
C LYS A 448 -8.95 18.28 12.87
N ALA A 449 -9.46 18.68 14.03
CA ALA A 449 -9.05 19.93 14.71
C ALA A 449 -9.33 20.02 16.21
N ASP A 450 -10.06 19.05 16.82
CA ASP A 450 -10.43 19.12 18.24
C ASP A 450 -9.21 18.84 19.14
N THR A 451 -9.02 19.69 20.14
CA THR A 451 -7.86 19.63 21.06
C THR A 451 -8.03 18.68 22.24
N ASN A 452 -9.09 17.89 22.30
CA ASN A 452 -9.33 16.97 23.42
C ASN A 452 -10.12 15.70 23.07
N LEU A 453 -10.97 15.75 22.04
CA LEU A 453 -11.97 14.71 21.77
C LEU A 453 -11.78 14.09 20.37
N MET A 454 -12.00 12.78 20.27
CA MET A 454 -12.09 12.06 19.00
C MET A 454 -13.39 11.27 18.97
N GLN A 455 -14.08 11.23 17.82
CA GLN A 455 -15.34 10.50 17.71
C GLN A 455 -15.48 9.76 16.39
N LEU A 456 -16.35 8.76 16.38
CA LEU A 456 -16.89 8.14 15.17
C LEU A 456 -18.21 7.44 15.49
N ALA A 457 -19.13 7.37 14.53
CA ALA A 457 -20.41 6.68 14.70
C ALA A 457 -20.25 5.17 14.53
N GLU A 458 -19.67 4.74 13.41
CA GLU A 458 -19.56 3.32 13.06
C GLU A 458 -18.21 2.97 12.47
N VAL A 459 -17.80 1.73 12.70
CA VAL A 459 -16.67 1.05 12.07
C VAL A 459 -17.18 -0.26 11.50
N GLN A 460 -17.16 -0.39 10.18
CA GLN A 460 -17.54 -1.61 9.51
C GLN A 460 -16.36 -2.28 8.84
N LEU A 461 -16.22 -3.58 9.03
CA LEU A 461 -15.17 -4.38 8.42
C LEU A 461 -15.80 -5.33 7.41
N PHE A 462 -15.38 -5.25 6.16
CA PHE A 462 -15.83 -6.16 5.10
C PHE A 462 -14.67 -6.97 4.56
N GLY A 463 -14.95 -8.16 4.08
CA GLY A 463 -13.97 -8.88 3.29
C GLY A 463 -14.49 -10.18 2.66
N PRO A 464 -13.61 -10.88 1.95
CA PRO A 464 -13.97 -12.06 1.16
C PRO A 464 -14.46 -13.23 2.02
N VAL A 465 -15.53 -13.89 1.58
CA VAL A 465 -16.07 -15.08 2.25
C VAL A 465 -15.21 -16.31 1.91
N TYR A 466 -14.28 -16.67 2.80
CA TYR A 466 -13.64 -18.00 2.80
C TYR A 466 -14.30 -18.87 3.86
N PRO A 467 -15.27 -19.75 3.55
CA PRO A 467 -15.93 -20.54 4.57
C PRO A 467 -14.93 -21.55 5.17
N ASP A 468 -14.64 -21.42 6.46
CA ASP A 468 -13.93 -22.47 7.21
C ASP A 468 -14.80 -23.74 7.28
N GLN A 469 -14.16 -24.89 7.14
CA GLN A 469 -14.81 -26.19 7.25
C GLN A 469 -13.95 -27.15 8.08
N VAL A 470 -14.63 -28.09 8.74
CA VAL A 470 -13.96 -29.25 9.34
C VAL A 470 -13.39 -30.07 8.19
N GLN A 471 -12.06 -30.18 8.15
CA GLN A 471 -11.35 -30.95 7.15
C GLN A 471 -11.56 -32.44 7.45
N GLN A 472 -12.11 -33.16 6.48
CA GLN A 472 -12.47 -34.57 6.64
C GLN A 472 -11.82 -35.46 5.60
N GLY A 473 -11.84 -36.76 5.89
CA GLY A 473 -11.28 -37.81 5.04
C GLY A 473 -9.81 -38.08 5.34
N GLY A 474 -9.32 -39.24 4.87
CA GLY A 474 -7.95 -39.67 5.11
C GLY A 474 -7.86 -40.95 5.94
N SER A 475 -6.63 -41.30 6.33
CA SER A 475 -6.32 -42.43 7.19
C SER A 475 -5.79 -41.97 8.54
N ILE A 476 -6.26 -42.61 9.61
CA ILE A 476 -5.94 -42.23 10.99
C ILE A 476 -5.00 -43.29 11.58
N SER A 477 -3.99 -42.83 12.30
CA SER A 477 -3.10 -43.66 13.10
C SER A 477 -2.85 -43.00 14.45
N ALA A 478 -2.53 -43.77 15.48
CA ALA A 478 -2.27 -43.24 16.81
C ALA A 478 -1.27 -44.12 17.57
N ARG A 479 -0.77 -43.61 18.70
CA ARG A 479 0.16 -44.34 19.57
C ARG A 479 -0.39 -45.65 20.09
N GLY A 480 -1.67 -45.69 20.43
CA GLY A 480 -2.33 -46.85 21.00
C GLY A 480 -3.83 -46.66 21.15
N ALA A 481 -4.51 -47.74 21.51
CA ALA A 481 -5.93 -47.78 21.82
C ALA A 481 -6.21 -48.98 22.73
N ILE A 482 -7.20 -48.88 23.61
CA ILE A 482 -7.60 -49.99 24.48
C ILE A 482 -8.43 -51.07 23.76
N GLY A 483 -9.09 -50.73 22.65
CA GLY A 483 -9.87 -51.67 21.82
C GLY A 483 -10.67 -50.98 20.71
N ASP A 484 -11.37 -51.77 19.90
CA ASP A 484 -12.05 -51.30 18.67
C ASP A 484 -13.12 -50.21 18.92
N ALA A 485 -13.76 -50.21 20.08
CA ALA A 485 -14.77 -49.23 20.45
C ALA A 485 -14.18 -47.88 20.91
N GLU A 486 -12.87 -47.82 21.14
CA GLU A 486 -12.17 -46.64 21.67
C GLU A 486 -10.86 -46.38 20.90
N ARG A 487 -10.86 -46.75 19.62
CA ARG A 487 -9.75 -46.52 18.67
C ARG A 487 -9.70 -45.06 18.20
N ALA A 488 -8.61 -44.68 17.54
CA ALA A 488 -8.32 -43.30 17.17
C ALA A 488 -9.40 -42.67 16.25
N GLU A 489 -10.06 -43.47 15.42
CA GLU A 489 -11.14 -43.03 14.54
C GLU A 489 -12.36 -42.51 15.30
N MET A 490 -12.54 -42.95 16.56
CA MET A 490 -13.60 -42.44 17.43
C MET A 490 -13.35 -41.00 17.89
N ALA A 491 -12.18 -40.42 17.58
CA ALA A 491 -11.89 -39.01 17.80
C ALA A 491 -12.15 -38.14 16.56
N PHE A 492 -12.67 -38.71 15.47
CA PHE A 492 -12.94 -37.99 14.21
C PHE A 492 -14.30 -38.42 13.60
N ASP A 493 -15.20 -38.98 14.41
CA ASP A 493 -16.47 -39.54 13.93
C ASP A 493 -17.65 -38.56 14.08
N GLY A 494 -17.41 -37.40 14.68
CA GLY A 494 -18.39 -36.35 14.92
C GLY A 494 -19.33 -36.62 16.10
N LEU A 495 -19.04 -37.61 16.95
CA LEU A 495 -19.91 -38.02 18.05
C LEU A 495 -19.23 -37.80 19.42
N LEU A 496 -19.79 -36.91 20.23
CA LEU A 496 -19.32 -36.68 21.61
C LEU A 496 -19.57 -37.86 22.57
N THR A 497 -20.24 -38.92 22.10
CA THR A 497 -20.56 -40.11 22.90
C THR A 497 -19.51 -41.23 22.76
N THR A 498 -18.68 -41.17 21.73
CA THR A 498 -17.54 -42.06 21.49
C THR A 498 -16.25 -41.35 21.94
N LYS A 499 -15.14 -42.08 22.05
CA LYS A 499 -13.85 -41.50 22.44
C LYS A 499 -12.68 -42.34 21.97
N TRP A 500 -11.56 -41.69 21.67
CA TRP A 500 -10.26 -42.35 21.63
C TRP A 500 -9.70 -42.44 23.06
N LEU A 501 -9.19 -43.61 23.44
CA LEU A 501 -8.58 -43.87 24.75
C LEU A 501 -7.24 -44.59 24.58
N ASP A 502 -6.13 -43.88 24.84
CA ASP A 502 -4.78 -44.44 24.85
C ASP A 502 -4.42 -44.97 26.25
N ASN A 503 -3.99 -46.23 26.30
CA ASN A 503 -3.59 -46.95 27.50
C ASN A 503 -2.13 -47.42 27.49
N THR A 504 -1.31 -46.91 26.56
CA THR A 504 0.06 -47.40 26.35
C THR A 504 1.00 -46.96 27.48
N ALA A 505 0.93 -45.69 27.88
CA ALA A 505 1.74 -45.08 28.93
C ALA A 505 1.18 -43.69 29.31
N VAL A 506 1.64 -43.12 30.42
CA VAL A 506 1.37 -41.69 30.72
C VAL A 506 2.03 -40.82 29.65
N PRO A 507 1.32 -39.85 29.06
CA PRO A 507 1.92 -38.92 28.12
C PRO A 507 2.99 -38.06 28.80
N THR A 508 4.15 -37.89 28.14
CA THR A 508 5.26 -37.01 28.57
C THR A 508 5.76 -36.20 27.37
N ALA A 509 6.62 -35.21 27.58
CA ALA A 509 7.24 -34.48 26.48
C ALA A 509 8.11 -35.38 25.59
N GLU A 510 8.83 -36.34 26.19
CA GLU A 510 9.70 -37.27 25.49
C GLU A 510 8.94 -38.45 24.86
N GLN A 511 7.77 -38.79 25.41
CA GLN A 511 6.88 -39.85 24.92
C GLN A 511 5.42 -39.37 24.93
N PRO A 512 5.05 -38.46 24.02
CA PRO A 512 3.67 -37.96 23.96
C PRO A 512 2.71 -39.09 23.60
N SER A 513 1.45 -38.94 23.96
CA SER A 513 0.37 -39.69 23.32
C SER A 513 0.01 -38.95 22.04
N TRP A 514 0.00 -39.62 20.90
CA TRP A 514 -0.15 -38.96 19.61
C TRP A 514 -1.25 -39.60 18.78
N VAL A 515 -1.93 -38.78 17.99
CA VAL A 515 -2.85 -39.19 16.93
C VAL A 515 -2.56 -38.38 15.69
N GLN A 516 -2.60 -39.05 14.55
CA GLN A 516 -2.20 -38.52 13.26
C GLN A 516 -3.25 -38.83 12.21
N LEU A 517 -3.58 -37.82 11.41
CA LEU A 517 -4.42 -37.93 10.23
C LEU A 517 -3.57 -37.67 8.99
N GLN A 518 -3.65 -38.57 8.02
CA GLN A 518 -3.15 -38.37 6.67
C GLN A 518 -4.32 -38.14 5.72
N PHE A 519 -4.48 -36.92 5.22
CA PHE A 519 -5.51 -36.60 4.23
C PHE A 519 -5.21 -37.27 2.88
N SER A 520 -6.26 -37.52 2.08
CA SER A 520 -6.12 -38.02 0.71
C SER A 520 -5.59 -36.96 -0.27
N ALA A 521 -5.72 -35.67 0.09
CA ALA A 521 -5.14 -34.52 -0.59
C ALA A 521 -4.79 -33.46 0.47
N ALA A 522 -3.76 -32.66 0.25
CA ALA A 522 -3.29 -31.69 1.24
C ALA A 522 -4.40 -30.71 1.64
N LYS A 523 -4.58 -30.46 2.94
CA LYS A 523 -5.58 -29.55 3.51
C LYS A 523 -4.91 -28.53 4.43
N ALA A 524 -5.41 -27.29 4.46
CA ALA A 524 -4.97 -26.32 5.47
C ALA A 524 -5.82 -26.45 6.73
N VAL A 525 -5.16 -26.29 7.87
CA VAL A 525 -5.78 -26.28 9.19
C VAL A 525 -5.31 -25.03 9.88
N SER A 526 -6.23 -24.12 10.16
CA SER A 526 -6.01 -22.88 10.89
C SER A 526 -6.45 -23.01 12.34
N SER A 527 -7.31 -23.96 12.70
CA SER A 527 -7.76 -24.17 14.08
C SER A 527 -7.93 -25.65 14.41
N LEU A 528 -7.65 -25.98 15.67
CA LEU A 528 -7.89 -27.28 16.27
C LEU A 528 -9.05 -27.15 17.26
N ALA A 529 -10.11 -27.94 17.11
CA ALA A 529 -11.10 -28.10 18.16
C ALA A 529 -10.95 -29.46 18.82
N LEU A 530 -10.93 -29.46 20.16
CA LEU A 530 -10.94 -30.67 20.97
C LEU A 530 -12.20 -30.70 21.81
N SER A 531 -12.86 -31.85 21.90
CA SER A 531 -13.96 -32.06 22.84
C SER A 531 -13.57 -33.06 23.92
N SER A 532 -13.80 -32.70 25.18
CA SER A 532 -13.57 -33.61 26.30
C SER A 532 -14.47 -34.84 26.20
N ALA A 533 -13.95 -36.00 26.59
CA ALA A 533 -14.71 -37.25 26.50
C ALA A 533 -15.89 -37.33 27.49
N ASN A 534 -16.49 -38.51 27.66
CA ASN A 534 -17.62 -38.73 28.57
C ASN A 534 -17.26 -39.43 29.90
N ASP A 535 -16.02 -39.94 30.06
CA ASP A 535 -15.62 -40.77 31.23
C ASP A 535 -14.98 -39.99 32.42
N ALA A 536 -13.66 -39.74 32.42
CA ALA A 536 -12.95 -39.13 33.57
C ALA A 536 -12.11 -37.87 33.23
N PRO A 537 -12.31 -36.71 33.87
CA PRO A 537 -11.65 -35.45 33.50
C PRO A 537 -10.11 -35.47 33.66
N GLU A 538 -9.57 -36.33 34.52
CA GLU A 538 -8.13 -36.47 34.79
C GLU A 538 -7.35 -37.01 33.58
N ARG A 539 -8.04 -37.59 32.60
CA ARG A 539 -7.47 -38.17 31.37
C ARG A 539 -7.49 -37.20 30.20
N ASP A 540 -8.18 -36.07 30.33
CA ASP A 540 -8.29 -35.11 29.23
C ASP A 540 -6.93 -34.42 28.99
N PRO A 541 -6.63 -33.95 27.76
CA PRO A 541 -5.37 -33.30 27.44
C PRO A 541 -5.17 -32.00 28.24
N GLU A 542 -3.97 -31.81 28.79
CA GLU A 542 -3.56 -30.57 29.49
C GLU A 542 -2.51 -29.79 28.70
N ASN A 543 -1.47 -30.49 28.21
CA ASN A 543 -0.44 -29.91 27.36
C ASN A 543 -0.36 -30.69 26.06
N PHE A 544 -0.36 -30.00 24.94
CA PHE A 544 -0.33 -30.63 23.61
C PHE A 544 0.19 -29.68 22.52
N SER A 545 0.64 -30.24 21.41
CA SER A 545 1.02 -29.50 20.21
C SER A 545 0.38 -30.09 18.96
N LEU A 546 0.05 -29.23 17.99
CA LEU A 546 -0.36 -29.63 16.65
C LEU A 546 0.82 -29.45 15.69
N GLN A 547 1.11 -30.48 14.92
CA GLN A 547 2.17 -30.48 13.91
C GLN A 547 1.62 -30.84 12.54
N ALA A 548 2.28 -30.37 11.47
CA ALA A 548 1.93 -30.68 10.09
C ALA A 548 3.16 -31.10 9.28
N SER A 549 2.94 -31.87 8.22
CA SER A 549 4.01 -32.42 7.36
C SER A 549 3.47 -32.78 5.97
N ASN A 550 4.34 -32.77 4.96
CA ASN A 550 4.03 -33.27 3.61
C ASN A 550 4.70 -34.61 3.28
N ASP A 551 5.71 -35.03 4.03
CA ASP A 551 6.48 -36.26 3.83
C ASP A 551 6.27 -37.30 4.95
N GLY A 552 5.62 -36.90 6.06
CA GLY A 552 5.46 -37.70 7.27
C GLY A 552 6.73 -37.86 8.11
N VAL A 553 7.86 -37.25 7.69
CA VAL A 553 9.18 -37.36 8.32
C VAL A 553 9.60 -36.03 8.94
N SER A 554 9.47 -34.94 8.19
CA SER A 554 9.80 -33.58 8.59
C SER A 554 8.53 -32.89 9.06
N TRP A 555 8.52 -32.42 10.31
CA TRP A 555 7.31 -31.90 10.95
C TRP A 555 7.49 -30.45 11.37
N LEU A 556 6.56 -29.60 10.93
CA LEU A 556 6.42 -28.23 11.40
C LEU A 556 5.42 -28.20 12.56
N THR A 557 5.81 -27.64 13.70
CA THR A 557 4.87 -27.36 14.79
C THR A 557 4.04 -26.12 14.45
N LEU A 558 2.71 -26.27 14.39
CA LEU A 558 1.76 -25.19 14.08
C LEU A 558 1.26 -24.44 15.32
N GLY A 559 1.24 -25.11 16.47
CA GLY A 559 0.80 -24.52 17.74
C GLY A 559 1.11 -25.43 18.92
N GLU A 560 1.33 -24.82 20.09
CA GLU A 560 1.55 -25.50 21.37
C GLU A 560 0.69 -24.85 22.45
N TRP A 561 0.02 -25.67 23.26
CA TRP A 561 -0.87 -25.22 24.33
C TRP A 561 -0.52 -25.94 25.62
N ALA A 562 -0.57 -25.23 26.74
CA ALA A 562 -0.17 -25.74 28.04
C ALA A 562 -1.11 -25.29 29.16
N GLY A 563 -1.41 -26.19 30.09
CA GLY A 563 -2.29 -25.93 31.24
C GLY A 563 -3.78 -25.99 30.91
N GLU A 564 -4.16 -26.36 29.70
CA GLU A 564 -5.54 -26.32 29.20
C GLU A 564 -6.47 -27.24 30.01
N SER A 565 -7.70 -26.83 30.27
CA SER A 565 -8.71 -27.62 31.01
C SER A 565 -10.06 -27.66 30.30
N PHE A 566 -10.90 -28.63 30.70
CA PHE A 566 -12.29 -28.71 30.30
C PHE A 566 -13.17 -28.67 31.56
N ASP A 567 -14.07 -27.71 31.64
CA ASP A 567 -14.94 -27.44 32.80
C ASP A 567 -16.15 -28.38 32.85
N SER A 568 -16.51 -28.98 31.71
CA SER A 568 -17.57 -29.99 31.62
C SER A 568 -17.23 -31.08 30.60
N ARG A 569 -17.95 -32.21 30.67
CA ARG A 569 -17.78 -33.34 29.74
C ARG A 569 -18.49 -33.07 28.42
N GLY A 570 -17.89 -33.48 27.30
CA GLY A 570 -18.34 -33.09 25.97
C GLY A 570 -18.12 -31.61 25.66
N GLN A 571 -17.35 -30.89 26.49
CA GLN A 571 -17.06 -29.48 26.23
C GLN A 571 -16.09 -29.39 25.05
N ARG A 572 -16.56 -28.74 24.00
CA ARG A 572 -15.74 -28.36 22.85
C ARG A 572 -14.94 -27.10 23.18
N ARG A 573 -13.63 -27.15 22.96
CA ARG A 573 -12.71 -26.01 23.04
C ARG A 573 -11.98 -25.86 21.72
N LEU A 574 -11.77 -24.61 21.31
CA LEU A 574 -11.08 -24.26 20.06
C LEU A 574 -9.72 -23.66 20.37
N PHE A 575 -8.73 -24.02 19.57
CA PHE A 575 -7.34 -23.66 19.70
C PHE A 575 -6.83 -23.19 18.33
N SER A 576 -6.58 -21.90 18.17
CA SER A 576 -6.21 -21.30 16.89
C SER A 576 -4.71 -21.47 16.59
N THR A 577 -4.40 -21.60 15.30
CA THR A 577 -3.04 -21.58 14.73
C THR A 577 -3.01 -20.57 13.58
N ASN A 578 -1.83 -20.07 13.22
CA ASN A 578 -1.69 -19.12 12.11
C ASN A 578 -1.47 -19.80 10.75
N ASN A 579 -1.79 -21.09 10.63
CA ASN A 579 -1.49 -21.86 9.42
C ASN A 579 -2.58 -21.69 8.35
N SER A 580 -2.16 -21.23 7.18
CA SER A 580 -2.98 -21.17 5.97
C SER A 580 -2.53 -22.17 4.89
N LEU A 581 -1.40 -22.85 5.09
CA LEU A 581 -0.81 -23.79 4.13
C LEU A 581 -1.43 -25.18 4.22
N ALA A 582 -1.57 -25.81 3.06
CA ALA A 582 -2.04 -27.17 2.94
C ALA A 582 -0.94 -28.20 3.25
N TYR A 583 -1.26 -29.16 4.12
CA TYR A 583 -0.39 -30.30 4.44
C TYR A 583 -1.12 -31.62 4.28
N LEU A 584 -0.39 -32.68 3.92
CA LEU A 584 -0.93 -34.04 3.83
C LEU A 584 -1.11 -34.70 5.21
N TYR A 585 -0.23 -34.39 6.16
CA TYR A 585 -0.21 -35.01 7.47
C TYR A 585 -0.42 -33.99 8.57
N TYR A 586 -1.25 -34.33 9.55
CA TYR A 586 -1.40 -33.58 10.80
C TYR A 586 -1.28 -34.52 11.98
N ARG A 587 -0.53 -34.11 13.01
CA ARG A 587 -0.31 -34.89 14.23
C ARG A 587 -0.54 -34.04 15.47
N LEU A 588 -1.46 -34.49 16.33
CA LEU A 588 -1.66 -33.95 17.67
C LEU A 588 -0.79 -34.75 18.65
N ASN A 589 0.16 -34.09 19.30
CA ASN A 589 1.00 -34.67 20.34
C ASN A 589 0.56 -34.16 21.71
N ILE A 590 0.03 -35.03 22.56
CA ILE A 590 -0.37 -34.71 23.92
C ILE A 590 0.79 -35.09 24.84
N SER A 591 1.43 -34.09 25.44
CA SER A 591 2.60 -34.26 26.30
C SER A 591 2.24 -34.36 27.78
N LYS A 592 1.00 -34.01 28.15
CA LYS A 592 0.49 -34.14 29.53
C LYS A 592 -1.04 -34.24 29.54
N ASN A 593 -1.59 -35.13 30.37
CA ASN A 593 -3.02 -35.19 30.71
C ASN A 593 -3.29 -34.50 32.06
N LYS A 594 -4.55 -34.33 32.45
CA LYS A 594 -4.95 -33.63 33.69
C LYS A 594 -4.65 -34.34 35.02
N GLY A 595 -3.98 -35.50 35.03
CA GLY A 595 -3.52 -36.15 36.25
C GLY A 595 -3.79 -37.66 36.37
N ASP A 596 -4.31 -38.33 35.33
CA ASP A 596 -4.38 -39.79 35.31
C ASP A 596 -2.98 -40.40 35.08
N ASN A 597 -2.64 -41.43 35.86
CA ASN A 597 -1.31 -42.06 35.83
C ASN A 597 -1.21 -43.25 34.85
N SER A 598 -2.14 -43.40 33.92
CA SER A 598 -2.17 -44.52 32.99
C SER A 598 -2.86 -44.26 31.65
N LEU A 599 -3.83 -43.35 31.60
CA LEU A 599 -4.76 -43.21 30.47
C LEU A 599 -4.83 -41.76 29.96
N MET A 600 -5.05 -41.61 28.65
CA MET A 600 -5.36 -40.33 28.01
C MET A 600 -6.56 -40.53 27.09
N GLN A 601 -7.50 -39.58 27.08
CA GLN A 601 -8.70 -39.70 26.26
C GLN A 601 -9.09 -38.40 25.57
N ILE A 602 -9.88 -38.53 24.50
CA ILE A 602 -10.54 -37.41 23.84
C ILE A 602 -11.80 -37.89 23.11
N ALA A 603 -12.87 -37.11 23.13
CA ALA A 603 -14.09 -37.44 22.39
C ALA A 603 -13.95 -37.09 20.92
N GLU A 604 -13.57 -35.85 20.61
CA GLU A 604 -13.54 -35.38 19.22
C GLU A 604 -12.36 -34.44 18.99
N ILE A 605 -11.79 -34.55 17.78
CA ILE A 605 -10.73 -33.73 17.21
C ILE A 605 -11.25 -33.22 15.87
N GLU A 606 -11.40 -31.92 15.77
CA GLU A 606 -11.75 -31.25 14.51
C GLU A 606 -10.55 -30.44 14.05
N LEU A 607 -10.04 -30.78 12.86
CA LEU A 607 -9.06 -29.97 12.14
C LEU A 607 -9.83 -29.01 11.24
N ILE A 608 -9.82 -27.73 11.57
CA ILE A 608 -10.64 -26.69 10.93
C ILE A 608 -9.71 -25.80 10.13
N GLY A 609 -10.10 -25.50 8.89
CA GLY A 609 -9.37 -24.55 8.07
C GLY A 609 -10.20 -24.10 6.88
N PRO A 610 -9.68 -23.20 6.04
CA PRO A 610 -10.43 -22.64 4.94
C PRO A 610 -10.84 -23.74 3.95
N ALA A 611 -12.02 -23.59 3.33
CA ALA A 611 -12.45 -24.47 2.26
C ALA A 611 -11.45 -24.52 1.10
N VAL A 612 -10.78 -23.39 0.83
CA VAL A 612 -9.71 -23.25 -0.15
C VAL A 612 -8.41 -22.83 0.57
N PRO A 613 -7.40 -23.72 0.68
CA PRO A 613 -6.16 -23.41 1.38
C PRO A 613 -5.26 -22.46 0.57
N ALA A 614 -4.32 -21.78 1.24
CA ALA A 614 -3.21 -21.12 0.58
C ALA A 614 -2.18 -22.17 0.12
N LEU A 615 -1.44 -21.85 -0.95
CA LEU A 615 -0.30 -22.65 -1.44
C LEU A 615 1.00 -21.87 -1.30
N ASN A 616 2.08 -22.60 -1.05
CA ASN A 616 3.41 -22.13 -1.42
C ASN A 616 3.55 -22.31 -2.94
N HIS A 617 3.33 -21.24 -3.70
CA HIS A 617 3.36 -21.24 -5.15
C HIS A 617 4.75 -21.55 -5.71
N ALA A 618 5.81 -21.31 -4.92
CA ALA A 618 7.19 -21.58 -5.34
C ALA A 618 7.45 -23.07 -5.63
N LEU A 619 6.75 -23.98 -4.94
CA LEU A 619 6.86 -25.43 -5.18
C LEU A 619 6.39 -25.86 -6.58
N ALA A 620 5.59 -25.01 -7.24
CA ALA A 620 5.09 -25.22 -8.58
C ALA A 620 5.80 -24.33 -9.62
N ALA A 621 6.96 -23.76 -9.26
CA ALA A 621 7.76 -22.95 -10.16
C ALA A 621 8.16 -23.75 -11.42
N THR A 622 8.05 -23.11 -12.58
CA THR A 622 8.46 -23.67 -13.87
C THR A 622 9.91 -23.38 -14.19
N ALA A 623 10.49 -22.36 -13.57
CA ALA A 623 11.91 -22.02 -13.65
C ALA A 623 12.38 -21.31 -12.39
N VAL A 624 13.64 -21.57 -12.00
CA VAL A 624 14.34 -20.88 -10.91
C VAL A 624 15.60 -20.22 -11.47
N THR A 625 15.88 -18.99 -11.08
CA THR A 625 17.08 -18.24 -11.45
C THR A 625 17.64 -17.49 -10.25
N SER A 626 18.93 -17.17 -10.24
CA SER A 626 19.57 -16.46 -9.13
C SER A 626 20.78 -15.63 -9.54
N SER A 627 21.27 -14.80 -8.62
CA SER A 627 22.56 -14.08 -8.73
C SER A 627 23.74 -15.02 -8.87
N GLY A 628 23.70 -16.19 -8.23
CA GLY A 628 24.72 -17.21 -8.30
C GLY A 628 24.50 -18.35 -7.32
N ALA A 629 25.44 -19.29 -7.32
CA ALA A 629 25.48 -20.42 -6.40
C ALA A 629 26.93 -20.92 -6.30
N ILE A 630 27.32 -21.43 -5.14
CA ILE A 630 28.65 -22.02 -4.94
C ILE A 630 28.81 -23.38 -5.65
N SER A 631 27.71 -24.12 -5.83
CA SER A 631 27.68 -25.40 -6.54
C SER A 631 26.27 -25.76 -7.00
N ASP A 632 26.16 -26.71 -7.93
CA ASP A 632 24.86 -27.22 -8.41
C ASP A 632 24.03 -27.86 -7.28
N ALA A 633 24.66 -28.37 -6.23
CA ALA A 633 23.97 -29.00 -5.08
C ALA A 633 23.47 -27.99 -4.04
N GLU A 634 23.81 -26.71 -4.19
CA GLU A 634 23.38 -25.60 -3.34
C GLU A 634 22.88 -24.42 -4.21
N ALA A 635 22.31 -24.75 -5.37
CA ALA A 635 21.65 -23.83 -6.28
C ALA A 635 20.35 -23.27 -5.69
N ALA A 636 19.80 -22.22 -6.31
CA ALA A 636 18.58 -21.57 -5.81
C ALA A 636 17.33 -22.46 -5.87
N ASP A 637 17.33 -23.53 -6.67
CA ASP A 637 16.28 -24.56 -6.67
C ASP A 637 16.03 -25.13 -5.27
N TYR A 638 17.10 -25.29 -4.49
CA TYR A 638 17.09 -25.75 -3.09
C TYR A 638 16.69 -24.67 -2.08
N ALA A 639 16.24 -23.51 -2.54
CA ALA A 639 15.51 -22.56 -1.71
C ALA A 639 14.00 -22.57 -2.00
N PHE A 640 13.54 -23.43 -2.91
CA PHE A 640 12.14 -23.51 -3.34
C PHE A 640 11.64 -24.96 -3.45
N ASP A 641 12.35 -25.94 -2.88
CA ASP A 641 12.02 -27.36 -3.02
C ASP A 641 11.15 -27.91 -1.87
N GLY A 642 10.95 -27.10 -0.82
CA GLY A 642 10.15 -27.46 0.35
C GLY A 642 10.87 -28.39 1.32
N ASP A 643 12.19 -28.58 1.19
CA ASP A 643 13.02 -29.34 2.10
C ASP A 643 13.97 -28.42 2.87
N SER A 644 13.58 -28.09 4.11
CA SER A 644 14.38 -27.31 5.06
C SER A 644 15.79 -27.85 5.37
N GLN A 645 16.13 -29.08 4.93
CA GLN A 645 17.46 -29.66 5.08
C GLN A 645 18.41 -29.33 3.92
N THR A 646 17.87 -28.89 2.78
CA THR A 646 18.64 -28.35 1.65
C THR A 646 18.81 -26.83 1.81
N LYS A 647 19.63 -26.20 0.96
CA LYS A 647 19.85 -24.76 1.01
C LYS A 647 20.39 -24.21 -0.30
N TRP A 648 20.04 -22.95 -0.57
CA TRP A 648 20.77 -22.11 -1.50
C TRP A 648 21.95 -21.45 -0.78
N LEU A 649 23.13 -21.48 -1.39
CA LEU A 649 24.35 -20.83 -0.90
C LEU A 649 25.00 -20.00 -2.01
N ASP A 650 24.93 -18.68 -1.90
CA ASP A 650 25.52 -17.71 -2.82
C ASP A 650 26.93 -17.30 -2.34
N ASN A 651 27.89 -17.25 -3.27
CA ASN A 651 29.29 -16.87 -3.06
C ASN A 651 29.80 -15.79 -4.03
N THR A 652 28.90 -15.09 -4.71
CA THR A 652 29.24 -14.10 -5.73
C THR A 652 29.83 -12.82 -5.14
N ALA A 653 29.21 -12.30 -4.09
CA ALA A 653 29.66 -11.13 -3.33
C ALA A 653 28.96 -11.06 -1.98
N VAL A 654 29.47 -10.19 -1.09
CA VAL A 654 28.70 -9.77 0.09
C VAL A 654 27.47 -9.00 -0.39
N PRO A 655 26.25 -9.39 -0.02
CA PRO A 655 25.06 -8.70 -0.47
C PRO A 655 25.02 -7.26 0.06
N THR A 656 24.72 -6.31 -0.83
CA THR A 656 24.46 -4.89 -0.49
C THR A 656 23.15 -4.42 -1.12
N PRO A 657 22.59 -3.25 -0.73
CA PRO A 657 21.43 -2.68 -1.42
C PRO A 657 21.64 -2.45 -2.92
N GLU A 658 22.85 -2.10 -3.34
CA GLU A 658 23.22 -1.85 -4.74
C GLU A 658 23.53 -3.13 -5.52
N ALA A 659 23.97 -4.19 -4.83
CA ALA A 659 24.28 -5.49 -5.40
C ALA A 659 23.73 -6.61 -4.49
N PRO A 660 22.40 -6.82 -4.45
CA PRO A 660 21.81 -7.85 -3.61
C PRO A 660 22.11 -9.24 -4.18
N ALA A 661 22.23 -10.23 -3.31
CA ALA A 661 22.03 -11.61 -3.72
C ALA A 661 20.53 -11.80 -3.97
N TRP A 662 20.14 -12.48 -5.04
CA TRP A 662 18.73 -12.64 -5.39
C TRP A 662 18.42 -14.03 -5.92
N ALA A 663 17.22 -14.51 -5.63
CA ALA A 663 16.66 -15.72 -6.21
C ALA A 663 15.24 -15.42 -6.70
N SER A 664 14.89 -15.96 -7.86
CA SER A 664 13.62 -15.71 -8.53
C SER A 664 13.01 -16.98 -9.09
N VAL A 665 11.68 -17.06 -9.03
CA VAL A 665 10.90 -18.11 -9.68
C VAL A 665 10.03 -17.53 -10.78
N ALA A 666 9.77 -18.35 -11.80
CA ALA A 666 8.67 -18.18 -12.74
C ALA A 666 7.59 -19.22 -12.43
N LEU A 667 6.32 -18.81 -12.47
CA LEU A 667 5.15 -19.66 -12.23
C LEU A 667 4.45 -19.95 -13.56
N ALA A 668 3.74 -21.09 -13.63
CA ALA A 668 3.01 -21.47 -14.84
C ALA A 668 1.83 -20.52 -15.18
N GLN A 669 1.29 -19.85 -14.16
CA GLN A 669 0.20 -18.89 -14.23
C GLN A 669 0.44 -17.81 -13.16
N PRO A 670 -0.07 -16.57 -13.33
CA PRO A 670 0.00 -15.56 -12.29
C PRO A 670 -0.68 -16.06 -11.01
N GLN A 671 0.05 -16.05 -9.89
CA GLN A 671 -0.48 -16.43 -8.58
C GLN A 671 -0.24 -15.32 -7.58
N ALA A 672 -1.22 -15.02 -6.72
CA ALA A 672 -1.04 -14.00 -5.70
C ALA A 672 -0.22 -14.56 -4.54
N VAL A 673 0.87 -13.86 -4.20
CA VAL A 673 1.66 -14.11 -2.99
C VAL A 673 1.34 -13.01 -1.98
N ASN A 674 0.70 -13.37 -0.87
CA ASN A 674 0.34 -12.45 0.22
C ASN A 674 1.11 -12.74 1.51
N MET A 675 2.02 -13.71 1.49
CA MET A 675 2.93 -14.01 2.59
C MET A 675 4.24 -14.58 2.05
N LEU A 676 5.36 -14.01 2.51
CA LEU A 676 6.68 -14.56 2.34
C LEU A 676 7.02 -15.37 3.60
N ALA A 677 7.60 -16.55 3.48
CA ALA A 677 8.28 -17.17 4.62
C ALA A 677 9.72 -17.54 4.26
N LEU A 678 10.61 -17.38 5.24
CA LEU A 678 12.02 -17.74 5.12
C LEU A 678 12.37 -18.77 6.17
N ILE A 679 13.11 -19.81 5.79
CA ILE A 679 13.66 -20.79 6.72
C ILE A 679 15.18 -20.64 6.78
N SER A 680 15.73 -20.54 7.98
CA SER A 680 17.18 -20.50 8.17
C SER A 680 17.82 -21.84 7.81
N ALA A 681 18.98 -21.79 7.16
CA ALA A 681 19.69 -23.01 6.76
C ALA A 681 20.20 -23.84 7.95
N ASN A 682 21.03 -24.86 7.70
CA ASN A 682 21.53 -25.77 8.73
C ASN A 682 22.98 -25.47 9.20
N ASP A 683 23.71 -24.56 8.55
CA ASP A 683 25.17 -24.45 8.68
C ASP A 683 25.63 -23.28 9.59
N ALA A 684 25.69 -22.04 9.08
CA ALA A 684 26.26 -20.89 9.81
C ALA A 684 25.30 -19.66 9.94
N PRO A 685 24.89 -19.23 11.15
CA PRO A 685 23.93 -18.12 11.33
C PRO A 685 24.34 -16.78 10.71
N GLU A 686 25.64 -16.49 10.65
CA GLU A 686 26.19 -15.24 10.10
C GLU A 686 25.92 -15.05 8.59
N ARG A 687 25.54 -16.12 7.88
CA ARG A 687 25.19 -16.10 6.45
C ARG A 687 23.70 -15.91 6.19
N ASP A 688 22.87 -16.01 7.23
CA ASP A 688 21.42 -15.93 7.07
C ASP A 688 20.99 -14.52 6.62
N PRO A 689 19.84 -14.39 5.91
CA PRO A 689 19.38 -13.10 5.42
C PRO A 689 19.00 -12.18 6.60
N GLU A 690 19.48 -10.94 6.58
CA GLU A 690 19.14 -9.91 7.58
C GLU A 690 18.20 -8.85 6.99
N ASN A 691 18.48 -8.38 5.79
CA ASN A 691 17.65 -7.40 5.08
C ASN A 691 17.23 -7.96 3.74
N VAL A 692 15.92 -8.06 3.51
CA VAL A 692 15.36 -8.66 2.30
C VAL A 692 14.25 -7.79 1.71
N SER A 693 14.03 -7.90 0.41
CA SER A 693 12.86 -7.35 -0.27
C SER A 693 12.26 -8.38 -1.22
N LEU A 694 10.93 -8.46 -1.24
CA LEU A 694 10.20 -9.28 -2.19
C LEU A 694 9.71 -8.38 -3.33
N LEU A 695 9.98 -8.80 -4.57
CA LEU A 695 9.51 -8.16 -5.78
C LEU A 695 8.68 -9.13 -6.61
N ALA A 696 7.81 -8.59 -7.46
CA ALA A 696 7.02 -9.38 -8.40
C ALA A 696 6.93 -8.71 -9.78
N SER A 697 6.71 -9.52 -10.82
CA SER A 697 6.66 -9.08 -12.21
C SER A 697 5.78 -10.01 -13.05
N ASN A 698 5.15 -9.49 -14.10
CA ASN A 698 4.41 -10.31 -15.07
C ASN A 698 5.24 -10.67 -16.30
N ASP A 699 6.34 -9.96 -16.56
CA ASP A 699 7.18 -10.11 -17.75
C ASP A 699 8.65 -10.44 -17.44
N GLY A 700 9.05 -10.38 -16.18
CA GLY A 700 10.41 -10.60 -15.72
C GLY A 700 11.34 -9.39 -15.93
N GLU A 701 10.87 -8.31 -16.54
CA GLU A 701 11.64 -7.08 -16.81
C GLU A 701 11.25 -5.94 -15.86
N TYR A 702 9.95 -5.73 -15.66
CA TYR A 702 9.42 -4.68 -14.80
C TYR A 702 8.98 -5.26 -13.46
N TRP A 703 9.64 -4.82 -12.39
CA TRP A 703 9.47 -5.37 -11.05
C TRP A 703 8.82 -4.36 -10.11
N VAL A 704 7.75 -4.79 -9.45
CA VAL A 704 7.08 -4.05 -8.37
C VAL A 704 7.60 -4.59 -7.04
N SER A 705 7.97 -3.71 -6.11
CA SER A 705 8.34 -4.10 -4.75
C SER A 705 7.07 -4.40 -3.95
N LEU A 706 6.95 -5.63 -3.44
CA LEU A 706 5.81 -6.06 -2.62
C LEU A 706 6.03 -5.92 -1.12
N GLY A 707 7.30 -5.92 -0.68
CA GLY A 707 7.63 -5.74 0.73
C GLY A 707 9.13 -5.66 0.97
N GLN A 708 9.53 -5.04 2.08
CA GLN A 708 10.92 -4.94 2.52
C GLN A 708 10.98 -5.14 4.03
N TRP A 709 11.92 -5.97 4.48
CA TRP A 709 12.10 -6.32 5.89
C TRP A 709 13.58 -6.23 6.23
N ALA A 710 13.88 -5.67 7.40
CA ALA A 710 15.24 -5.44 7.86
C ALA A 710 15.42 -5.95 9.28
N GLY A 711 16.64 -6.37 9.61
CA GLY A 711 16.99 -6.89 10.93
C GLY A 711 16.44 -8.28 11.23
N ILE A 712 16.01 -9.05 10.21
CA ILE A 712 15.54 -10.44 10.36
C ILE A 712 16.59 -11.25 11.11
N SER A 713 16.18 -12.03 12.11
CA SER A 713 17.07 -12.88 12.89
C SER A 713 16.36 -14.15 13.31
N PHE A 714 17.02 -15.29 13.14
CA PHE A 714 16.54 -16.59 13.57
C PHE A 714 17.18 -16.95 14.92
N SER A 715 16.36 -17.37 15.87
CA SER A 715 16.76 -17.84 17.20
C SER A 715 17.35 -19.26 17.17
N GLN A 716 16.96 -20.07 16.18
CA GLN A 716 17.47 -21.43 15.96
C GLN A 716 17.58 -21.76 14.47
N ARG A 717 18.22 -22.89 14.13
CA ARG A 717 18.34 -23.37 12.75
C ARG A 717 17.05 -24.06 12.29
N ALA A 718 16.79 -24.05 10.99
CA ALA A 718 15.52 -24.48 10.41
C ALA A 718 14.30 -23.73 11.00
N GLU A 719 14.53 -22.53 11.55
CA GLU A 719 13.44 -21.68 12.03
C GLU A 719 12.76 -21.01 10.85
N ARG A 720 11.44 -21.12 10.81
CA ARG A 720 10.60 -20.46 9.81
C ARG A 720 10.09 -19.12 10.34
N GLN A 721 10.42 -18.04 9.64
CA GLN A 721 9.84 -16.72 9.87
C GLN A 721 8.91 -16.34 8.73
N SER A 722 7.76 -15.76 9.04
CA SER A 722 6.77 -15.35 8.07
C SER A 722 6.54 -13.86 8.10
N PHE A 723 6.32 -13.31 6.92
CA PHE A 723 6.18 -11.90 6.66
C PHE A 723 4.93 -11.72 5.78
N ALA A 724 3.91 -11.05 6.32
CA ALA A 724 2.73 -10.70 5.53
C ALA A 724 3.11 -9.74 4.40
N VAL A 725 2.49 -9.94 3.24
CA VAL A 725 2.67 -9.15 2.03
C VAL A 725 1.29 -8.64 1.62
N ALA A 726 1.11 -7.32 1.53
CA ALA A 726 -0.15 -6.71 1.13
C ALA A 726 -0.40 -6.81 -0.39
N ASN A 727 -0.38 -8.03 -0.92
CA ASN A 727 -0.53 -8.32 -2.33
C ASN A 727 -1.65 -9.33 -2.57
N ALA A 728 -2.69 -8.89 -3.27
CA ALA A 728 -3.78 -9.74 -3.75
C ALA A 728 -3.68 -9.99 -5.28
N LEU A 729 -2.69 -9.39 -5.94
CA LEU A 729 -2.48 -9.53 -7.38
C LEU A 729 -1.59 -10.72 -7.67
N GLY A 730 -1.98 -11.49 -8.69
CA GLY A 730 -1.17 -12.59 -9.18
C GLY A 730 -0.05 -12.10 -10.09
N TYR A 731 1.16 -12.60 -9.88
CA TYR A 731 2.30 -12.35 -10.77
C TYR A 731 2.91 -13.66 -11.26
N GLN A 732 3.45 -13.65 -12.47
CA GLN A 732 4.16 -14.82 -13.02
C GLN A 732 5.56 -14.96 -12.46
N HIS A 733 6.21 -13.87 -12.09
CA HIS A 733 7.56 -13.87 -11.57
C HIS A 733 7.61 -13.27 -10.17
N TYR A 734 8.37 -13.92 -9.30
CA TYR A 734 8.66 -13.44 -7.96
C TYR A 734 10.16 -13.48 -7.73
N ARG A 735 10.72 -12.47 -7.07
CA ARG A 735 12.14 -12.38 -6.76
C ARG A 735 12.34 -11.90 -5.32
N LEU A 736 13.09 -12.68 -4.55
CA LEU A 736 13.60 -12.24 -3.26
C LEU A 736 15.00 -11.64 -3.46
N ASN A 737 15.17 -10.38 -3.08
CA ASN A 737 16.47 -9.73 -2.97
C ASN A 737 16.92 -9.75 -1.52
N ILE A 738 18.16 -10.11 -1.27
CA ILE A 738 18.83 -10.10 0.02
C ILE A 738 19.92 -9.06 -0.07
N SER A 739 19.74 -7.95 0.64
CA SER A 739 20.64 -6.78 0.60
C SER A 739 21.64 -6.75 1.75
N LYS A 740 21.51 -7.67 2.71
CA LYS A 740 22.44 -7.84 3.83
C LYS A 740 22.27 -9.22 4.46
N ASN A 741 23.39 -9.87 4.79
CA ASN A 741 23.44 -11.08 5.63
C ASN A 741 23.77 -10.73 7.09
N LYS A 742 23.75 -11.69 8.01
CA LYS A 742 24.00 -11.48 9.44
C LYS A 742 25.45 -11.20 9.85
N GLY A 743 26.40 -11.11 8.91
CA GLY A 743 27.78 -10.71 9.20
C GLY A 743 28.88 -11.53 8.52
N ASP A 744 28.56 -12.49 7.65
CA ASP A 744 29.56 -13.15 6.81
C ASP A 744 30.07 -12.20 5.71
N ASN A 745 31.39 -12.19 5.47
CA ASN A 745 32.04 -11.28 4.52
C ASN A 745 32.20 -11.89 3.11
N SER A 746 31.49 -12.97 2.79
CA SER A 746 31.63 -13.66 1.51
C SER A 746 30.41 -14.46 1.05
N LEU A 747 29.58 -14.94 1.99
CA LEU A 747 28.55 -15.94 1.71
C LEU A 747 27.18 -15.49 2.22
N MET A 748 26.14 -15.92 1.52
CA MET A 748 24.74 -15.76 1.93
C MET A 748 24.02 -17.09 1.73
N GLN A 749 23.18 -17.49 2.69
CA GLN A 749 22.43 -18.75 2.59
C GLN A 749 20.98 -18.61 3.01
N VAL A 750 20.13 -19.49 2.52
CA VAL A 750 18.74 -19.67 2.97
C VAL A 750 18.30 -21.11 2.66
N ALA A 751 17.56 -21.75 3.58
CA ALA A 751 17.01 -23.09 3.34
C ALA A 751 15.75 -23.03 2.49
N GLU A 752 14.79 -22.18 2.84
CA GLU A 752 13.56 -22.05 2.05
C GLU A 752 13.12 -20.59 1.91
N ILE A 753 12.57 -20.29 0.75
CA ILE A 753 11.85 -19.09 0.38
C ILE A 753 10.45 -19.52 -0.05
N GLU A 754 9.50 -19.45 0.86
CA GLU A 754 8.11 -19.81 0.58
C GLU A 754 7.34 -18.58 0.07
N LEU A 755 6.68 -18.73 -1.07
CA LEU A 755 5.87 -17.71 -1.72
C LEU A 755 4.41 -18.09 -1.58
N ILE A 756 3.79 -17.63 -0.51
CA ILE A 756 2.52 -18.15 -0.04
C ILE A 756 1.40 -17.21 -0.42
N GLY A 757 0.34 -17.77 -0.96
CA GLY A 757 -0.90 -17.04 -1.06
C GLY A 757 -2.09 -17.88 -1.48
N PRO A 758 -3.26 -17.25 -1.57
CA PRO A 758 -4.49 -17.95 -1.85
C PRO A 758 -4.46 -18.59 -3.23
N GLN A 759 -5.19 -19.71 -3.38
CA GLN A 759 -5.43 -20.37 -4.67
C GLN A 759 -6.45 -19.57 -5.50
N VAL A 760 -6.31 -18.25 -5.58
CA VAL A 760 -7.14 -17.45 -6.48
C VAL A 760 -6.61 -17.63 -7.88
N GLN A 761 -7.35 -18.40 -8.67
CA GLN A 761 -7.21 -18.36 -10.10
C GLN A 761 -7.77 -17.02 -10.54
N ALA A 762 -6.91 -16.22 -11.17
CA ALA A 762 -7.37 -15.07 -11.92
C ALA A 762 -8.20 -15.61 -13.09
N GLN A 763 -9.50 -15.40 -13.05
CA GLN A 763 -10.41 -15.76 -14.12
C GLN A 763 -10.80 -14.49 -14.86
N ASP A 764 -10.92 -14.59 -16.18
CA ASP A 764 -11.66 -13.59 -16.94
C ASP A 764 -13.16 -13.77 -16.68
N HIS A 765 -13.73 -12.88 -15.87
CA HIS A 765 -15.15 -12.84 -15.57
C HIS A 765 -16.02 -12.37 -16.74
N SER A 766 -15.41 -11.81 -17.78
CA SER A 766 -16.12 -11.39 -18.98
C SER A 766 -16.35 -12.52 -19.99
N ASP A 767 -15.64 -13.65 -19.84
CA ASP A 767 -15.86 -14.89 -20.61
C ASP A 767 -17.11 -15.65 -20.10
N THR A 768 -18.27 -15.00 -20.20
CA THR A 768 -19.55 -15.58 -19.80
C THR A 768 -20.69 -15.19 -20.75
N ALA A 769 -21.34 -16.21 -21.33
CA ALA A 769 -22.46 -16.04 -22.24
C ALA A 769 -23.71 -15.38 -21.60
N ALA A 770 -23.72 -15.22 -20.26
CA ALA A 770 -24.81 -14.58 -19.53
C ALA A 770 -24.63 -13.05 -19.40
N ALA A 771 -23.45 -12.51 -19.70
CA ALA A 771 -23.19 -11.09 -19.59
C ALA A 771 -23.99 -10.28 -20.63
N GLN A 772 -24.49 -9.11 -20.23
CA GLN A 772 -25.12 -8.16 -21.15
C GLN A 772 -24.12 -7.08 -21.50
N VAL A 773 -23.84 -6.92 -22.78
CA VAL A 773 -22.86 -5.94 -23.26
C VAL A 773 -23.59 -4.80 -23.94
N SER A 774 -23.20 -3.57 -23.61
CA SER A 774 -23.63 -2.36 -24.31
C SER A 774 -22.43 -1.47 -24.57
N ALA A 775 -22.53 -0.63 -25.60
CA ALA A 775 -21.47 0.28 -25.97
C ALA A 775 -22.07 1.56 -26.54
N ARG A 776 -21.29 2.64 -26.57
CA ARG A 776 -21.71 3.96 -27.06
C ARG A 776 -22.32 3.89 -28.45
N ALA A 777 -21.60 3.30 -29.39
CA ALA A 777 -22.00 3.17 -30.79
C ALA A 777 -21.27 1.98 -31.44
N ALA A 778 -21.77 1.54 -32.60
CA ALA A 778 -21.13 0.52 -33.42
C ALA A 778 -21.42 0.81 -34.90
N ILE A 779 -20.46 0.54 -35.78
CA ILE A 779 -20.66 0.72 -37.21
C ILE A 779 -21.50 -0.40 -37.86
N SER A 780 -21.48 -1.61 -37.29
CA SER A 780 -22.23 -2.78 -37.77
C SER A 780 -22.36 -3.84 -36.66
N ASP A 781 -23.25 -4.82 -36.86
CA ASP A 781 -23.40 -5.96 -35.94
C ASP A 781 -22.13 -6.82 -35.85
N SER A 782 -21.35 -6.90 -36.93
CA SER A 782 -20.06 -7.61 -36.97
C SER A 782 -18.91 -6.85 -36.30
N GLU A 783 -19.16 -5.60 -35.88
CA GLU A 783 -18.19 -4.76 -35.16
C GLU A 783 -18.84 -4.11 -33.93
N ALA A 784 -19.80 -4.81 -33.33
CA ALA A 784 -20.51 -4.37 -32.13
C ALA A 784 -19.67 -4.56 -30.86
N GLY A 785 -20.05 -3.90 -29.76
CA GLY A 785 -19.37 -4.03 -28.47
C GLY A 785 -19.26 -5.47 -27.96
N THR A 786 -20.17 -6.37 -28.34
CA THR A 786 -20.07 -7.80 -27.99
C THR A 786 -18.86 -8.51 -28.58
N MET A 787 -18.27 -7.98 -29.66
CA MET A 787 -17.09 -8.57 -30.29
C MET A 787 -15.84 -8.44 -29.40
N VAL A 788 -15.83 -7.57 -28.38
CA VAL A 788 -14.66 -7.50 -27.46
C VAL A 788 -14.65 -8.59 -26.39
N PHE A 789 -15.67 -9.44 -26.34
CA PHE A 789 -15.82 -10.49 -25.35
C PHE A 789 -16.05 -11.85 -26.02
N ASP A 790 -15.63 -12.00 -27.28
CA ASP A 790 -15.80 -13.24 -28.04
C ASP A 790 -14.53 -14.10 -28.10
N ASN A 791 -13.43 -13.61 -27.49
CA ASN A 791 -12.14 -14.29 -27.42
C ASN A 791 -11.55 -14.59 -28.80
N ASP A 792 -11.83 -13.73 -29.78
CA ASP A 792 -11.27 -13.75 -31.13
C ASP A 792 -10.63 -12.40 -31.47
N PRO A 793 -9.29 -12.25 -31.30
CA PRO A 793 -8.61 -10.99 -31.58
C PRO A 793 -8.63 -10.57 -33.08
N ALA A 794 -9.22 -11.39 -33.96
CA ALA A 794 -9.49 -11.01 -35.34
C ALA A 794 -10.79 -10.20 -35.53
N THR A 795 -11.73 -10.26 -34.58
CA THR A 795 -12.92 -9.40 -34.52
C THR A 795 -12.59 -8.14 -33.71
N LYS A 796 -13.51 -7.17 -33.70
CA LYS A 796 -13.34 -5.92 -32.96
C LYS A 796 -14.64 -5.19 -32.75
N TRP A 797 -14.71 -4.40 -31.71
CA TRP A 797 -15.65 -3.29 -31.64
C TRP A 797 -15.09 -2.08 -32.38
N LEU A 798 -15.91 -1.48 -33.26
CA LEU A 798 -15.57 -0.24 -33.98
C LEU A 798 -16.65 0.81 -33.70
N ASP A 799 -16.30 1.75 -32.83
CA ASP A 799 -17.13 2.87 -32.42
C ASP A 799 -17.10 3.99 -33.47
N ASN A 800 -18.27 4.36 -33.98
CA ASN A 800 -18.47 5.44 -34.95
C ASN A 800 -19.24 6.66 -34.37
N GLY A 801 -19.35 6.74 -33.05
CA GLY A 801 -20.01 7.82 -32.31
C GLY A 801 -19.24 9.14 -32.28
N GLY A 802 -18.11 9.24 -33.00
CA GLY A 802 -17.25 10.41 -33.07
C GLY A 802 -15.96 10.27 -32.26
N VAL A 803 -15.13 11.32 -32.29
CA VAL A 803 -13.86 11.37 -31.55
C VAL A 803 -14.15 11.26 -30.05
N PRO A 804 -13.57 10.27 -29.34
CA PRO A 804 -13.70 10.20 -27.89
C PRO A 804 -13.07 11.44 -27.22
N SER A 805 -13.75 12.00 -26.22
CA SER A 805 -13.26 13.09 -25.38
C SER A 805 -13.60 12.84 -23.92
N VAL A 806 -13.15 13.69 -23.00
CA VAL A 806 -13.56 13.60 -21.57
C VAL A 806 -15.07 13.84 -21.42
N ASP A 807 -15.64 14.80 -22.16
CA ASP A 807 -17.05 15.16 -22.08
C ASP A 807 -17.98 14.18 -22.82
N ALA A 808 -17.43 13.44 -23.79
CA ALA A 808 -18.14 12.46 -24.59
C ALA A 808 -17.25 11.23 -24.83
N PRO A 809 -16.93 10.46 -23.77
CA PRO A 809 -16.06 9.31 -23.89
C PRO A 809 -16.69 8.28 -24.81
N SER A 810 -15.86 7.54 -25.53
CA SER A 810 -16.28 6.26 -26.08
C SER A 810 -16.35 5.28 -24.92
N TRP A 811 -17.45 4.56 -24.79
CA TRP A 811 -17.64 3.70 -23.64
C TRP A 811 -18.16 2.33 -24.05
N LEU A 812 -17.73 1.33 -23.29
CA LEU A 812 -18.18 -0.04 -23.39
C LEU A 812 -18.45 -0.56 -21.99
N GLU A 813 -19.59 -1.19 -21.83
CA GLU A 813 -20.13 -1.65 -20.56
C GLU A 813 -20.50 -3.12 -20.66
N ILE A 814 -20.19 -3.85 -19.60
CA ILE A 814 -20.61 -5.23 -19.40
C ILE A 814 -21.35 -5.36 -18.06
N SER A 815 -22.53 -5.94 -18.11
CA SER A 815 -23.33 -6.33 -16.94
C SER A 815 -23.17 -7.84 -16.72
N LEU A 816 -22.62 -8.21 -15.58
CA LEU A 816 -22.32 -9.58 -15.18
C LEU A 816 -23.52 -10.19 -14.44
N PRO A 817 -23.71 -11.54 -14.50
CA PRO A 817 -24.85 -12.21 -13.86
C PRO A 817 -24.84 -12.13 -12.33
N GLN A 818 -23.66 -11.88 -11.75
CA GLN A 818 -23.46 -11.64 -10.33
C GLN A 818 -22.32 -10.64 -10.16
N PRO A 819 -22.29 -9.87 -9.07
CA PRO A 819 -21.16 -8.98 -8.81
C PRO A 819 -19.89 -9.79 -8.55
N VAL A 820 -18.80 -9.42 -9.21
CA VAL A 820 -17.46 -10.04 -9.07
C VAL A 820 -16.44 -8.97 -8.77
N ILE A 821 -15.31 -9.34 -8.16
CA ILE A 821 -14.18 -8.42 -7.97
C ILE A 821 -13.34 -8.45 -9.24
N VAL A 822 -13.02 -7.29 -9.80
CA VAL A 822 -12.04 -7.14 -10.89
C VAL A 822 -10.86 -6.34 -10.34
N ASN A 823 -9.67 -6.92 -10.36
CA ASN A 823 -8.44 -6.28 -9.89
C ASN A 823 -7.40 -6.10 -11.00
N THR A 824 -7.67 -6.67 -12.17
CA THR A 824 -6.91 -6.49 -13.41
C THR A 824 -7.90 -6.49 -14.56
N PHE A 825 -7.65 -5.73 -15.61
CA PHE A 825 -8.33 -5.97 -16.88
C PHE A 825 -7.29 -6.04 -18.00
N ALA A 826 -7.63 -6.69 -19.10
CA ALA A 826 -6.80 -6.68 -20.30
C ALA A 826 -7.55 -6.07 -21.48
N MET A 827 -6.79 -5.50 -22.40
CA MET A 827 -7.30 -4.91 -23.63
C MET A 827 -6.40 -5.34 -24.78
N THR A 828 -6.99 -5.75 -25.89
CA THR A 828 -6.27 -6.13 -27.11
C THR A 828 -6.52 -5.10 -28.21
N SER A 829 -5.44 -4.63 -28.85
CA SER A 829 -5.56 -3.74 -30.01
C SER A 829 -6.19 -4.48 -31.18
N ALA A 830 -7.04 -3.81 -31.97
CA ALA A 830 -7.63 -4.40 -33.18
C ALA A 830 -6.59 -4.79 -34.27
N ASN A 831 -7.05 -5.07 -35.49
CA ASN A 831 -6.23 -5.67 -36.54
C ASN A 831 -5.75 -4.72 -37.66
N ASP A 832 -6.26 -3.49 -37.79
CA ASP A 832 -6.08 -2.68 -39.01
C ASP A 832 -5.49 -1.26 -38.82
N ALA A 833 -6.02 -0.43 -37.93
CA ALA A 833 -5.76 1.03 -37.92
C ALA A 833 -5.24 1.56 -36.57
N PRO A 834 -3.92 1.67 -36.33
CA PRO A 834 -3.37 1.99 -35.00
C PRO A 834 -3.82 3.34 -34.46
N GLU A 835 -4.17 4.29 -35.33
CA GLU A 835 -4.71 5.61 -34.98
C GLU A 835 -6.06 5.57 -34.24
N ARG A 836 -6.79 4.45 -34.28
CA ARG A 836 -8.09 4.26 -33.62
C ARG A 836 -7.97 3.60 -32.25
N ASP A 837 -6.80 3.14 -31.88
CA ASP A 837 -6.61 2.39 -30.63
C ASP A 837 -6.76 3.33 -29.42
N PRO A 838 -7.21 2.82 -28.25
CA PRO A 838 -7.37 3.64 -27.06
C PRO A 838 -6.03 4.18 -26.54
N GLU A 839 -6.01 5.45 -26.17
CA GLU A 839 -4.84 6.11 -25.57
C GLU A 839 -5.10 6.52 -24.12
N ASN A 840 -6.27 7.10 -23.84
CA ASN A 840 -6.66 7.49 -22.49
C ASN A 840 -7.99 6.85 -22.16
N PHE A 841 -8.08 6.22 -20.99
CA PHE A 841 -9.30 5.56 -20.56
C PHE A 841 -9.35 5.35 -19.05
N ARG A 842 -10.54 5.13 -18.51
CA ARG A 842 -10.76 4.78 -17.11
C ARG A 842 -11.74 3.63 -16.97
N LEU A 843 -11.56 2.82 -15.94
CA LEU A 843 -12.46 1.71 -15.61
C LEU A 843 -13.36 2.11 -14.45
N LEU A 844 -14.65 1.89 -14.58
CA LEU A 844 -15.65 2.15 -13.56
C LEU A 844 -16.38 0.86 -13.16
N GLY A 845 -16.85 0.81 -11.91
CA GLY A 845 -17.72 -0.24 -11.37
C GLY A 845 -19.05 0.31 -10.87
N SER A 846 -20.13 -0.45 -11.03
CA SER A 846 -21.46 -0.13 -10.50
C SER A 846 -22.25 -1.39 -10.12
N ASN A 847 -23.18 -1.26 -9.16
CA ASN A 847 -24.11 -2.33 -8.79
C ASN A 847 -25.56 -2.05 -9.20
N ASP A 848 -25.85 -0.87 -9.73
CA ASP A 848 -27.18 -0.45 -10.19
C ASP A 848 -27.20 0.01 -11.66
N GLY A 849 -26.03 0.18 -12.28
CA GLY A 849 -25.86 0.69 -13.65
C GLY A 849 -26.05 2.20 -13.78
N GLU A 850 -26.38 2.90 -12.69
CA GLU A 850 -26.66 4.34 -12.66
C GLU A 850 -25.57 5.12 -11.94
N ASN A 851 -25.15 4.62 -10.77
CA ASN A 851 -24.10 5.21 -9.94
C ASN A 851 -22.79 4.48 -10.20
N TRP A 852 -21.81 5.21 -10.72
CA TRP A 852 -20.53 4.65 -11.17
C TRP A 852 -19.38 5.13 -10.31
N HIS A 853 -18.52 4.18 -9.96
CA HIS A 853 -17.35 4.39 -9.14
C HIS A 853 -16.12 4.24 -10.00
N ALA A 854 -15.31 5.30 -10.14
CA ALA A 854 -14.04 5.22 -10.85
C ALA A 854 -13.08 4.31 -10.06
N LEU A 855 -12.61 3.24 -10.72
CA LEU A 855 -11.73 2.25 -10.11
C LEU A 855 -10.26 2.57 -10.38
N ALA A 856 -9.94 3.04 -11.58
CA ALA A 856 -8.62 3.55 -11.97
C ALA A 856 -8.65 4.22 -13.36
N ASP A 857 -7.62 5.01 -13.65
CA ASP A 857 -7.44 5.80 -14.87
C ASP A 857 -6.06 5.54 -15.50
N TRP A 858 -6.02 5.52 -16.83
CA TRP A 858 -4.81 5.32 -17.64
C TRP A 858 -4.74 6.36 -18.75
N ALA A 859 -3.53 6.82 -19.09
CA ALA A 859 -3.32 7.86 -20.09
C ALA A 859 -2.01 7.68 -20.86
N GLY A 860 -2.04 7.98 -22.15
CA GLY A 860 -0.88 7.87 -23.05
C GLY A 860 -0.58 6.44 -23.48
N GLU A 861 -1.47 5.49 -23.19
CA GLU A 861 -1.28 4.08 -23.49
C GLU A 861 -1.14 3.83 -24.98
N SER A 862 -0.30 2.89 -25.38
CA SER A 862 -0.09 2.54 -26.79
C SER A 862 0.10 1.04 -26.96
N PHE A 863 -0.06 0.57 -28.19
CA PHE A 863 0.19 -0.80 -28.58
C PHE A 863 1.31 -0.78 -29.62
N ALA A 864 2.41 -1.46 -29.33
CA ALA A 864 3.56 -1.63 -30.20
C ALA A 864 3.25 -2.48 -31.45
N ALA A 865 2.26 -3.36 -31.37
CA ALA A 865 1.80 -4.22 -32.47
C ALA A 865 0.26 -4.29 -32.58
N ARG A 866 -0.22 -4.80 -33.73
CA ARG A 866 -1.64 -5.14 -33.91
C ARG A 866 -1.96 -6.46 -33.23
N ALA A 867 -3.21 -6.64 -32.76
CA ALA A 867 -3.61 -7.78 -31.95
C ALA A 867 -2.73 -7.96 -30.69
N GLU A 868 -2.18 -6.86 -30.18
CA GLU A 868 -1.38 -6.88 -28.96
C GLU A 868 -2.30 -6.78 -27.75
N ARG A 869 -2.21 -7.77 -26.88
CA ARG A 869 -2.89 -7.79 -25.58
C ARG A 869 -2.03 -7.09 -24.53
N ARG A 870 -2.59 -6.09 -23.84
CA ARG A 870 -1.98 -5.42 -22.69
C ARG A 870 -2.86 -5.58 -21.46
N SER A 871 -2.25 -5.67 -20.28
CA SER A 871 -2.95 -5.83 -19.00
C SER A 871 -2.70 -4.65 -18.07
N PHE A 872 -3.72 -4.30 -17.29
CA PHE A 872 -3.78 -3.11 -16.45
C PHE A 872 -4.30 -3.51 -15.06
N SER A 873 -3.52 -3.29 -14.02
CA SER A 873 -3.88 -3.65 -12.64
C SER A 873 -4.51 -2.47 -11.89
N LEU A 874 -5.43 -2.76 -10.97
CA LEU A 874 -6.12 -1.76 -10.13
C LEU A 874 -6.31 -2.27 -8.69
N LEU A 875 -6.32 -1.35 -7.73
CA LEU A 875 -6.57 -1.64 -6.31
C LEU A 875 -8.07 -1.66 -6.03
N ASN A 876 -8.73 -2.77 -6.37
CA ASN A 876 -10.16 -2.93 -6.12
C ASN A 876 -10.45 -4.19 -5.30
N GLY A 877 -10.98 -3.98 -4.09
CA GLY A 877 -11.49 -5.03 -3.21
C GLY A 877 -13.01 -5.17 -3.22
N ARG A 878 -13.70 -4.39 -4.07
CA ARG A 878 -15.16 -4.38 -4.22
C ARG A 878 -15.57 -5.16 -5.45
N SER A 879 -16.77 -5.69 -5.35
CA SER A 879 -17.40 -6.44 -6.43
C SER A 879 -18.53 -5.63 -7.05
N PHE A 880 -18.58 -5.62 -8.38
CA PHE A 880 -19.57 -4.87 -9.15
C PHE A 880 -20.28 -5.80 -10.13
N SER A 881 -21.60 -5.64 -10.27
CA SER A 881 -22.36 -6.32 -11.34
C SER A 881 -22.24 -5.62 -12.68
N HIS A 882 -21.76 -4.38 -12.72
CA HIS A 882 -21.53 -3.64 -13.94
C HIS A 882 -20.10 -3.08 -13.96
N TYR A 883 -19.43 -3.24 -15.10
CA TYR A 883 -18.13 -2.64 -15.36
C TYR A 883 -18.20 -1.84 -16.66
N ARG A 884 -17.64 -0.62 -16.66
CA ARG A 884 -17.61 0.25 -17.83
C ARG A 884 -16.20 0.78 -18.05
N ILE A 885 -15.69 0.62 -19.26
CA ILE A 885 -14.50 1.35 -19.71
C ILE A 885 -14.95 2.62 -20.42
N GLU A 886 -14.39 3.77 -20.02
CA GLU A 886 -14.60 5.06 -20.67
C GLU A 886 -13.29 5.54 -21.29
N ILE A 887 -13.22 5.51 -22.61
CA ILE A 887 -12.09 5.91 -23.42
C ILE A 887 -12.28 7.38 -23.81
N SER A 888 -11.41 8.23 -23.29
CA SER A 888 -11.46 9.68 -23.47
C SER A 888 -10.55 10.19 -24.59
N LYS A 889 -9.69 9.33 -25.16
CA LYS A 889 -8.83 9.67 -26.31
C LYS A 889 -8.38 8.42 -27.07
N ASN A 890 -8.34 8.50 -28.41
CA ASN A 890 -7.72 7.50 -29.28
C ASN A 890 -6.34 7.98 -29.79
N LYS A 891 -5.62 7.15 -30.55
CA LYS A 891 -4.28 7.46 -31.08
C LYS A 891 -4.20 8.46 -32.23
N GLY A 892 -5.30 9.11 -32.62
CA GLY A 892 -5.31 10.18 -33.62
C GLY A 892 -6.30 10.05 -34.78
N ASP A 893 -7.22 9.07 -34.76
CA ASP A 893 -8.34 9.04 -35.71
C ASP A 893 -9.38 10.12 -35.35
N ASN A 894 -9.86 10.84 -36.36
CA ASN A 894 -10.78 11.97 -36.17
C ASN A 894 -12.26 11.58 -36.21
N SER A 895 -12.59 10.29 -36.10
CA SER A 895 -13.97 9.82 -36.19
C SER A 895 -14.27 8.49 -35.50
N LEU A 896 -13.28 7.62 -35.35
CA LEU A 896 -13.47 6.22 -34.97
C LEU A 896 -12.59 5.82 -33.78
N MET A 897 -13.04 4.84 -33.01
CA MET A 897 -12.26 4.17 -31.96
C MET A 897 -12.48 2.67 -32.05
N GLN A 898 -11.47 1.85 -31.76
CA GLN A 898 -11.60 0.40 -31.81
C GLN A 898 -10.88 -0.35 -30.69
N VAL A 899 -11.40 -1.53 -30.37
CA VAL A 899 -10.81 -2.50 -29.45
C VAL A 899 -11.10 -3.91 -29.99
N ALA A 900 -10.11 -4.80 -29.98
CA ALA A 900 -10.33 -6.21 -30.35
C ALA A 900 -10.94 -7.00 -29.20
N GLU A 901 -10.29 -7.00 -28.03
CA GLU A 901 -10.75 -7.77 -26.85
C GLU A 901 -10.68 -6.91 -25.59
N PHE A 902 -11.53 -7.24 -24.63
CA PHE A 902 -11.55 -6.69 -23.29
C PHE A 902 -11.82 -7.81 -22.29
N GLU A 903 -10.91 -8.02 -21.33
CA GLU A 903 -11.01 -9.11 -20.35
C GLU A 903 -11.10 -8.52 -18.95
N LEU A 904 -12.07 -8.94 -18.14
CA LEU A 904 -12.25 -8.50 -16.76
C LEU A 904 -11.70 -9.54 -15.80
N ILE A 905 -10.48 -9.33 -15.35
CA ILE A 905 -9.71 -10.35 -14.64
C ILE A 905 -9.81 -10.13 -13.14
N GLY A 906 -10.23 -11.19 -12.45
CA GLY A 906 -10.45 -11.14 -11.03
C GLY A 906 -10.42 -12.51 -10.38
N PRO A 907 -10.45 -12.55 -9.04
CA PRO A 907 -10.50 -13.80 -8.31
C PRO A 907 -11.84 -14.54 -8.54
N GLU A 908 -11.77 -15.82 -8.93
CA GLU A 908 -12.90 -16.74 -8.75
C GLU A 908 -13.02 -17.07 -7.24
N LEU A 909 -14.10 -16.61 -6.59
CA LEU A 909 -14.33 -16.74 -5.14
C LEU A 909 -15.20 -17.95 -4.78
#